data_AF-A0A2N0X109-F1
#
_entry.id   AF-A0A2N0X109-F1
#
_cell.length_a   1.000
_cell.length_b   1.000
_cell.length_c   1.000
_cell.angle_alpha   90.00
_cell.angle_beta   90.00
_cell.angle_gamma   90.00
#
_symmetry.space_group_name_H-M   'P 1'
#
loop_
_entity.id
_entity.type
_entity.pdbx_description
1 polymer ?
#
loop_
_entity_poly.entity_id
_entity_poly.type
_entity_poly.pdbx_seq_one_letter_code
_entity_poly.pdbx_strand_id
1 'polypeptide(L)'
;MNIKLRKFPYPYKAMLAISSDIDSTTPENFEYIHDLIKHPRHQIELNFSDSIWMFASNAKSGKQLAFFDMGTEKLAPYWRKLKYYINKDWIDTLHTYGNFSQTEASNNFNRDYALKSFEFLDKHKLTFDVWVNHGDENNTQNLGAYSYMQGATPDDASYHYDICKKIGVKYIWNPKQRDIFGHSSMLSPLKLKNGENIWGFPRFHSYFVNADEKKYYEARGAIFWGKDKNEAVLWHPSLLDLQLTTERLESLFVNQQYAIVTQHFGNIKDTNNKFTPEAIAALKKLSDYSKSKINVVSTSKLLNYNRVNEFLEYEVIRLEKGCIINITSINDPVLGKSVDLIIKELEGVTFYTDDPFNTFFMLNGKIVRPEYTKRNVSDGIAQSITISTGTMNIESDISARYEVVNEFNNQNKPAKVTGASSDESLTKKASVSLWERAIAKAMNFNKNKKKPDFSLLPVICIGGMKCGTSTLWDMLSQHPEVLPCSVKEPSYFAVRDLNLLSKNEYYSLWPWDKFTKKNKVIFEASTHYSKFPASNTAATQIKAIAPNAKIIYLVRDPIKRLESQLAHHISRGELSSDLLADNRWKENTHLFNLSLYNQRIDPYVEQLGKNNILVISLEELIADHKNTLQKIEDFLCISTFDRYTPLKKSNPRRMVLGADKVTFNKSDQSYIFRLLESDINQFIKRFSLDNNLWKTWNEHIQNM
;
A
#
# COMPACT_ATOMS: atom_id res chain seq x y z
N MET A 1 -4.28 -33.57 10.85
CA MET A 1 -4.45 -32.32 10.08
C MET A 1 -4.13 -32.56 8.62
N ASN A 2 -5.13 -32.58 7.78
CA ASN A 2 -4.99 -32.57 6.34
C ASN A 2 -4.65 -31.15 5.88
N ILE A 3 -3.53 -30.98 5.19
CA ILE A 3 -3.09 -29.69 4.65
C ILE A 3 -3.04 -29.82 3.13
N LYS A 4 -3.76 -28.94 2.43
CA LYS A 4 -3.81 -28.94 0.97
C LYS A 4 -3.90 -27.52 0.42
N LEU A 5 -2.99 -27.16 -0.48
CA LEU A 5 -3.03 -25.88 -1.19
C LEU A 5 -4.33 -25.79 -2.01
N ARG A 6 -5.05 -24.67 -1.89
CA ARG A 6 -6.17 -24.33 -2.78
C ARG A 6 -5.63 -23.82 -4.09
N LYS A 7 -6.32 -24.15 -5.18
CA LYS A 7 -6.02 -23.61 -6.51
C LYS A 7 -6.31 -22.11 -6.63
N PHE A 8 -7.30 -21.60 -5.88
CA PHE A 8 -7.75 -20.22 -5.93
C PHE A 8 -7.89 -19.61 -4.54
N PRO A 9 -7.78 -18.27 -4.41
CA PRO A 9 -7.94 -17.59 -3.13
C PRO A 9 -9.33 -17.83 -2.56
N TYR A 10 -9.43 -18.02 -1.25
CA TYR A 10 -10.75 -18.06 -0.59
C TYR A 10 -11.51 -16.73 -0.77
N PRO A 11 -12.83 -16.73 -1.02
CA PRO A 11 -13.74 -17.89 -1.16
C PRO A 11 -13.88 -18.44 -2.59
N TYR A 12 -13.10 -17.92 -3.53
CA TYR A 12 -13.30 -18.09 -4.95
C TYR A 12 -12.87 -19.47 -5.46
N LYS A 13 -13.42 -19.84 -6.63
CA LYS A 13 -13.07 -21.08 -7.36
C LYS A 13 -12.59 -20.82 -8.79
N ALA A 14 -12.52 -19.56 -9.21
CA ALA A 14 -12.02 -19.14 -10.51
C ALA A 14 -11.42 -17.74 -10.41
N MET A 15 -10.65 -17.35 -11.41
CA MET A 15 -10.07 -16.00 -11.52
C MET A 15 -10.31 -15.42 -12.91
N LEU A 16 -10.61 -14.13 -12.95
CA LEU A 16 -10.78 -13.39 -14.20
C LEU A 16 -10.07 -12.04 -14.10
N ALA A 17 -9.41 -11.63 -15.18
CA ALA A 17 -8.96 -10.25 -15.35
C ALA A 17 -9.55 -9.65 -16.62
N ILE A 18 -9.82 -8.35 -16.59
CA ILE A 18 -10.06 -7.56 -17.79
C ILE A 18 -8.73 -6.88 -18.12
N SER A 19 -8.15 -7.22 -19.26
CA SER A 19 -6.94 -6.60 -19.80
C SER A 19 -7.36 -5.53 -20.81
N SER A 20 -7.44 -4.28 -20.36
CA SER A 20 -7.82 -3.16 -21.22
C SER A 20 -6.58 -2.49 -21.83
N ASP A 21 -6.50 -2.52 -23.16
CA ASP A 21 -5.44 -1.88 -23.95
C ASP A 21 -5.76 -0.36 -24.05
N ILE A 22 -4.76 0.50 -23.83
CA ILE A 22 -4.97 1.94 -23.57
C ILE A 22 -5.34 2.75 -24.82
N ASP A 23 -5.49 2.09 -25.97
CA ASP A 23 -5.83 2.68 -27.25
C ASP A 23 -7.02 3.65 -27.15
N SER A 24 -6.89 4.81 -27.81
CA SER A 24 -7.91 5.86 -27.86
C SER A 24 -8.36 6.46 -26.51
N THR A 25 -7.64 6.19 -25.43
CA THR A 25 -8.00 6.64 -24.08
C THR A 25 -7.43 8.01 -23.76
N THR A 26 -8.27 8.98 -23.39
CA THR A 26 -7.85 10.28 -22.81
C THR A 26 -7.73 10.18 -21.28
N PRO A 27 -7.04 11.11 -20.59
CA PRO A 27 -7.04 11.17 -19.13
C PRO A 27 -8.45 11.24 -18.52
N GLU A 28 -9.35 12.00 -19.13
CA GLU A 28 -10.73 12.15 -18.66
C GLU A 28 -11.53 10.85 -18.84
N ASN A 29 -11.39 10.18 -20.00
CA ASN A 29 -12.04 8.89 -20.23
C ASN A 29 -11.51 7.82 -19.27
N PHE A 30 -10.19 7.79 -19.04
CA PHE A 30 -9.58 6.89 -18.06
C PHE A 30 -10.17 7.07 -16.66
N GLU A 31 -10.24 8.32 -16.17
CA GLU A 31 -10.83 8.62 -14.87
C GLU A 31 -12.32 8.25 -14.82
N TYR A 32 -13.08 8.51 -15.89
CA TYR A 32 -14.49 8.10 -16.00
C TYR A 32 -14.66 6.57 -15.94
N ILE A 33 -13.89 5.81 -16.71
CA ILE A 33 -13.96 4.34 -16.77
C ILE A 33 -13.66 3.75 -15.38
N HIS A 34 -12.56 4.20 -14.76
CA HIS A 34 -12.17 3.73 -13.44
C HIS A 34 -13.17 4.14 -12.35
N ASP A 35 -13.74 5.34 -12.39
CA ASP A 35 -14.81 5.74 -11.47
C ASP A 35 -16.04 4.86 -11.67
N LEU A 36 -16.53 4.69 -12.91
CA LEU A 36 -17.71 3.89 -13.21
C LEU A 36 -17.58 2.46 -12.68
N ILE A 37 -16.43 1.83 -12.92
CA ILE A 37 -16.24 0.41 -12.62
C ILE A 37 -15.85 0.17 -11.15
N LYS A 38 -15.08 1.08 -10.53
CA LYS A 38 -14.55 0.87 -9.16
C LYS A 38 -15.33 1.58 -8.06
N HIS A 39 -16.06 2.67 -8.36
CA HIS A 39 -16.73 3.45 -7.32
C HIS A 39 -18.06 2.79 -6.87
N PRO A 40 -18.31 2.61 -5.56
CA PRO A 40 -19.52 1.92 -5.05
C PRO A 40 -20.86 2.50 -5.52
N ARG A 41 -20.91 3.82 -5.75
CA ARG A 41 -22.09 4.54 -6.28
C ARG A 41 -22.70 3.93 -7.55
N HIS A 42 -21.91 3.22 -8.36
CA HIS A 42 -22.37 2.62 -9.61
C HIS A 42 -22.75 1.14 -9.49
N GLN A 43 -22.54 0.54 -8.31
CA GLN A 43 -22.88 -0.86 -8.00
C GLN A 43 -22.18 -1.87 -8.92
N ILE A 44 -20.94 -1.57 -9.36
CA ILE A 44 -20.08 -2.46 -10.16
C ILE A 44 -18.90 -2.95 -9.33
N GLU A 45 -18.12 -2.08 -8.70
CA GLU A 45 -17.07 -2.43 -7.72
C GLU A 45 -16.11 -3.55 -8.18
N LEU A 46 -15.61 -3.49 -9.41
CA LEU A 46 -14.67 -4.48 -9.96
C LEU A 46 -13.21 -4.03 -9.86
N ASN A 47 -12.35 -4.95 -9.42
CA ASN A 47 -10.91 -4.75 -9.52
C ASN A 47 -10.43 -5.16 -10.92
N PHE A 48 -10.12 -4.17 -11.76
CA PHE A 48 -9.44 -4.35 -13.04
C PHE A 48 -8.29 -3.33 -13.19
N SER A 49 -7.48 -3.51 -14.23
CA SER A 49 -6.42 -2.59 -14.61
C SER A 49 -6.40 -2.35 -16.11
N ASP A 50 -5.92 -1.17 -16.49
CA ASP A 50 -5.55 -0.84 -17.85
C ASP A 50 -4.05 -1.04 -18.07
N SER A 51 -3.69 -1.04 -19.35
CA SER A 51 -2.31 -0.88 -19.78
C SER A 51 -1.94 0.59 -19.95
N ILE A 52 -0.68 0.87 -20.31
CA ILE A 52 -0.22 2.24 -20.61
C ILE A 52 0.89 2.24 -21.66
N TRP A 53 0.97 3.32 -22.44
CA TRP A 53 2.12 3.63 -23.29
C TRP A 53 3.12 4.54 -22.57
N MET A 54 4.41 4.32 -22.83
CA MET A 54 5.41 5.29 -22.40
C MET A 54 5.34 6.54 -23.28
N PHE A 55 5.17 6.39 -24.59
CA PHE A 55 5.12 7.46 -25.58
C PHE A 55 3.86 7.36 -26.42
N ALA A 56 3.17 8.49 -26.58
CA ALA A 56 2.07 8.60 -27.54
C ALA A 56 2.06 9.97 -28.21
N SER A 57 1.62 10.00 -29.47
CA SER A 57 1.28 11.24 -30.16
C SER A 57 0.17 11.96 -29.41
N ASN A 58 0.28 13.27 -29.25
CA ASN A 58 -0.70 14.11 -28.55
C ASN A 58 -0.86 13.84 -27.04
N ALA A 59 0.10 13.15 -26.40
CA ALA A 59 0.05 12.96 -24.95
C ALA A 59 0.06 14.31 -24.21
N LYS A 60 0.83 15.30 -24.72
CA LYS A 60 0.90 16.64 -24.13
C LYS A 60 -0.44 17.39 -24.15
N SER A 61 -1.24 17.19 -25.20
CA SER A 61 -2.55 17.83 -25.35
C SER A 61 -3.69 17.03 -24.70
N GLY A 62 -3.40 15.88 -24.07
CA GLY A 62 -4.38 15.05 -23.37
C GLY A 62 -5.28 14.22 -24.28
N LYS A 63 -4.98 14.10 -25.58
CA LYS A 63 -5.82 13.31 -26.50
C LYS A 63 -5.55 11.81 -26.47
N GLN A 64 -4.43 11.40 -25.87
CA GLN A 64 -4.04 10.01 -25.66
C GLN A 64 -3.24 9.92 -24.37
N LEU A 65 -3.54 8.93 -23.53
CA LEU A 65 -2.88 8.71 -22.26
C LEU A 65 -1.49 8.07 -22.49
N ALA A 66 -0.44 8.76 -22.06
CA ALA A 66 0.93 8.23 -22.01
C ALA A 66 1.81 9.05 -21.06
N PHE A 67 2.99 8.52 -20.70
CA PHE A 67 3.94 9.27 -19.87
C PHE A 67 4.58 10.45 -20.61
N PHE A 68 4.93 10.25 -21.87
CA PHE A 68 5.66 11.17 -22.71
C PHE A 68 4.90 11.43 -24.01
N ASP A 69 5.02 12.66 -24.49
CA ASP A 69 4.58 13.02 -25.82
C ASP A 69 5.61 12.54 -26.85
N MET A 70 5.20 11.80 -27.87
CA MET A 70 6.14 11.18 -28.82
C MET A 70 6.92 12.20 -29.65
N GLY A 71 6.32 13.33 -30.03
CA GLY A 71 6.96 14.34 -30.88
C GLY A 71 7.93 15.27 -30.14
N THR A 72 7.64 15.58 -28.87
CA THR A 72 8.51 16.47 -28.06
C THR A 72 9.36 15.74 -27.03
N GLU A 73 9.04 14.47 -26.78
CA GLU A 73 9.57 13.61 -25.71
C GLU A 73 9.56 14.24 -24.32
N LYS A 74 8.69 15.24 -24.10
CA LYS A 74 8.45 15.86 -22.82
C LYS A 74 7.38 15.07 -22.07
N LEU A 75 7.49 15.05 -20.74
CA LEU A 75 6.47 14.45 -19.89
C LEU A 75 5.12 15.11 -20.12
N ALA A 76 4.08 14.29 -20.21
CA ALA A 76 2.70 14.75 -20.24
C ALA A 76 2.36 15.46 -18.91
N PRO A 77 1.52 16.52 -18.92
CA PRO A 77 1.25 17.33 -17.73
C PRO A 77 0.66 16.52 -16.55
N TYR A 78 0.02 15.39 -16.85
CA TYR A 78 -0.63 14.49 -15.87
C TYR A 78 0.23 13.28 -15.45
N TRP A 79 1.52 13.19 -15.80
CA TRP A 79 2.35 12.01 -15.52
C TRP A 79 2.37 11.58 -14.04
N ARG A 80 2.23 12.53 -13.10
CA ARG A 80 2.16 12.24 -11.65
C ARG A 80 0.88 11.48 -11.28
N LYS A 81 -0.22 11.71 -11.99
CA LYS A 81 -1.46 10.93 -11.84
C LYS A 81 -1.26 9.49 -12.31
N LEU A 82 -0.57 9.27 -13.44
CA LEU A 82 -0.23 7.93 -13.91
C LEU A 82 0.59 7.15 -12.88
N LYS A 83 1.58 7.80 -12.25
CA LYS A 83 2.33 7.22 -11.13
C LYS A 83 1.40 6.81 -9.97
N TYR A 84 0.43 7.64 -9.62
CA TYR A 84 -0.55 7.31 -8.60
C TYR A 84 -1.43 6.12 -9.02
N TYR A 85 -1.90 6.07 -10.26
CA TYR A 85 -2.71 4.97 -10.79
C TYR A 85 -1.97 3.64 -10.78
N ILE A 86 -0.69 3.61 -11.15
CA ILE A 86 0.14 2.41 -11.04
C ILE A 86 0.24 1.94 -9.58
N ASN A 87 0.49 2.86 -8.64
CA ASN A 87 0.56 2.52 -7.21
C ASN A 87 -0.78 2.07 -6.60
N LYS A 88 -1.90 2.30 -7.31
CA LYS A 88 -3.24 1.85 -6.93
C LYS A 88 -3.68 0.59 -7.68
N ASP A 89 -2.79 -0.03 -8.46
CA ASP A 89 -3.08 -1.16 -9.33
C ASP A 89 -4.18 -0.86 -10.37
N TRP A 90 -4.32 0.41 -10.78
CA TRP A 90 -5.22 0.80 -11.88
C TRP A 90 -4.53 0.64 -13.23
N ILE A 91 -3.21 0.71 -13.26
CA ILE A 91 -2.38 0.43 -14.42
C ILE A 91 -1.33 -0.58 -14.01
N ASP A 92 -1.24 -1.71 -14.69
CA ASP A 92 -0.30 -2.77 -14.34
C ASP A 92 0.39 -3.44 -15.53
N THR A 93 0.08 -2.97 -16.74
CA THR A 93 0.54 -3.56 -18.00
C THR A 93 1.23 -2.49 -18.85
N LEU A 94 2.41 -2.82 -19.37
CA LEU A 94 3.09 -1.97 -20.34
C LEU A 94 2.67 -2.38 -21.75
N HIS A 95 1.96 -1.50 -22.45
CA HIS A 95 1.46 -1.78 -23.79
C HIS A 95 2.48 -1.41 -24.85
N THR A 96 3.69 -1.95 -24.73
CA THR A 96 4.89 -1.48 -25.45
C THR A 96 5.34 -0.06 -25.06
N TYR A 97 6.44 0.43 -25.62
CA TYR A 97 6.91 1.80 -25.37
C TYR A 97 6.06 2.86 -26.06
N GLY A 98 5.34 2.50 -27.11
CA GLY A 98 4.48 3.42 -27.84
C GLY A 98 3.95 2.78 -29.10
N ASN A 99 2.98 3.45 -29.72
CA ASN A 99 2.41 3.03 -30.98
C ASN A 99 3.33 3.46 -32.14
N PHE A 100 4.04 2.50 -32.74
CA PHE A 100 4.88 2.71 -33.94
C PHE A 100 4.32 1.96 -35.17
N SER A 101 2.98 1.83 -35.25
CA SER A 101 2.33 1.25 -36.44
C SER A 101 2.29 2.25 -37.60
N GLN A 102 2.35 1.76 -38.85
CA GLN A 102 2.32 2.62 -40.05
C GLN A 102 1.05 3.47 -40.17
N THR A 103 -0.08 2.97 -39.65
CA THR A 103 -1.39 3.64 -39.77
C THR A 103 -1.58 4.78 -38.79
N GLU A 104 -0.84 4.79 -37.67
CA GLU A 104 -1.09 5.73 -36.56
C GLU A 104 0.15 6.55 -36.15
N ALA A 105 1.35 6.16 -36.57
CA ALA A 105 2.59 6.89 -36.29
C ALA A 105 3.48 7.02 -37.54
N SER A 106 4.05 8.22 -37.73
CA SER A 106 5.06 8.49 -38.76
C SER A 106 6.49 8.08 -38.36
N ASN A 107 6.66 7.52 -37.16
CA ASN A 107 7.96 7.28 -36.53
C ASN A 107 8.18 5.79 -36.30
N ASN A 108 9.39 5.32 -36.59
CA ASN A 108 9.82 3.97 -36.27
C ASN A 108 10.29 3.88 -34.80
N PHE A 109 10.20 2.69 -34.22
CA PHE A 109 10.80 2.43 -32.91
C PHE A 109 12.33 2.66 -32.94
N ASN A 110 12.85 3.25 -31.87
CA ASN A 110 14.27 3.34 -31.56
C ASN A 110 14.47 2.91 -30.09
N ARG A 111 15.52 2.12 -29.81
CA ARG A 111 15.95 1.69 -28.47
C ARG A 111 16.09 2.86 -27.48
N ASP A 112 16.36 4.08 -27.93
CA ASP A 112 16.41 5.27 -27.06
C ASP A 112 15.09 5.50 -26.30
N TYR A 113 13.93 5.19 -26.91
CA TYR A 113 12.64 5.24 -26.22
C TYR A 113 12.58 4.23 -25.06
N ALA A 114 13.16 3.04 -25.24
CA ALA A 114 13.23 2.02 -24.21
C ALA A 114 14.15 2.46 -23.05
N LEU A 115 15.32 3.01 -23.36
CA LEU A 115 16.28 3.51 -22.37
C LEU A 115 15.66 4.64 -21.54
N LYS A 116 15.07 5.63 -22.21
CA LYS A 116 14.41 6.77 -21.55
C LYS A 116 13.23 6.33 -20.67
N SER A 117 12.47 5.33 -21.14
CA SER A 117 11.41 4.71 -20.34
C SER A 117 11.97 4.09 -19.07
N PHE A 118 13.03 3.30 -19.18
CA PHE A 118 13.67 2.64 -18.03
C PHE A 118 14.25 3.66 -17.03
N GLU A 119 14.98 4.66 -17.50
CA GLU A 119 15.52 5.72 -16.63
C GLU A 119 14.42 6.41 -15.82
N PHE A 120 13.28 6.71 -16.46
CA PHE A 120 12.13 7.30 -15.80
C PHE A 120 11.51 6.35 -14.77
N LEU A 121 11.25 5.10 -15.17
CA LEU A 121 10.62 4.09 -14.32
C LEU A 121 11.49 3.77 -13.09
N ASP A 122 12.80 3.57 -13.27
CA ASP A 122 13.72 3.30 -12.16
C ASP A 122 13.85 4.50 -11.22
N LYS A 123 14.00 5.72 -11.76
CA LYS A 123 14.03 6.96 -10.96
C LYS A 123 12.80 7.10 -10.08
N HIS A 124 11.64 6.61 -10.55
CA HIS A 124 10.38 6.72 -9.83
C HIS A 124 9.95 5.44 -9.10
N LYS A 125 10.76 4.38 -9.16
CA LYS A 125 10.51 3.07 -8.54
C LYS A 125 9.19 2.46 -9.01
N LEU A 126 8.99 2.46 -10.32
CA LEU A 126 7.85 1.86 -11.00
C LEU A 126 8.32 0.65 -11.79
N THR A 127 7.49 -0.40 -11.79
CA THR A 127 7.78 -1.68 -12.45
C THR A 127 6.52 -2.19 -13.13
N PHE A 128 6.69 -3.00 -14.18
CA PHE A 128 5.59 -3.66 -14.88
C PHE A 128 5.90 -5.13 -15.04
N ASP A 129 5.02 -5.99 -14.56
CA ASP A 129 5.16 -7.44 -14.72
C ASP A 129 4.70 -7.91 -16.11
N VAL A 130 3.79 -7.16 -16.75
CA VAL A 130 3.08 -7.59 -17.96
C VAL A 130 3.46 -6.69 -19.14
N TRP A 131 3.78 -7.31 -20.27
CA TRP A 131 4.00 -6.67 -21.56
C TRP A 131 2.98 -7.14 -22.59
N VAL A 132 2.34 -6.20 -23.26
CA VAL A 132 1.40 -6.48 -24.35
C VAL A 132 1.91 -5.82 -25.62
N ASN A 133 2.19 -6.64 -26.64
CA ASN A 133 2.56 -6.19 -27.99
C ASN A 133 1.44 -5.36 -28.63
N HIS A 134 1.80 -4.41 -29.50
CA HIS A 134 0.85 -3.52 -30.19
C HIS A 134 1.16 -3.46 -31.69
N GLY A 135 0.15 -3.16 -32.50
CA GLY A 135 0.33 -2.80 -33.91
C GLY A 135 0.55 -3.98 -34.85
N ASP A 136 0.97 -3.65 -36.06
CA ASP A 136 1.16 -4.57 -37.18
C ASP A 136 2.62 -5.01 -37.34
N GLU A 137 2.95 -5.59 -38.50
CA GLU A 137 4.30 -6.05 -38.83
C GLU A 137 5.37 -4.96 -38.87
N ASN A 138 5.01 -3.68 -38.76
CA ASN A 138 5.96 -2.58 -38.72
C ASN A 138 6.46 -2.28 -37.31
N ASN A 139 5.78 -2.80 -36.28
CA ASN A 139 6.17 -2.55 -34.90
C ASN A 139 7.26 -3.52 -34.45
N THR A 140 8.51 -3.24 -34.86
CA THR A 140 9.66 -4.11 -34.62
C THR A 140 10.02 -4.27 -33.14
N GLN A 141 9.52 -3.37 -32.27
CA GLN A 141 9.69 -3.50 -30.82
C GLN A 141 8.95 -4.73 -30.24
N ASN A 142 7.99 -5.30 -30.95
CA ASN A 142 7.22 -6.41 -30.41
C ASN A 142 8.14 -7.60 -30.06
N LEU A 143 7.78 -8.31 -29.00
CA LEU A 143 8.50 -9.45 -28.46
C LEU A 143 7.76 -10.74 -28.81
N GLY A 144 8.43 -11.66 -29.49
CA GLY A 144 7.86 -12.96 -29.83
C GLY A 144 8.59 -13.64 -30.99
N ALA A 145 7.91 -14.60 -31.60
CA ALA A 145 8.51 -15.48 -32.62
C ALA A 145 8.23 -15.06 -34.07
N TYR A 146 7.31 -14.12 -34.31
CA TYR A 146 7.02 -13.67 -35.68
C TYR A 146 8.22 -12.94 -36.30
N SER A 147 8.33 -13.00 -37.62
CA SER A 147 9.48 -12.46 -38.37
C SER A 147 9.77 -11.01 -38.02
N TYR A 148 8.74 -10.16 -37.90
CA TYR A 148 8.88 -8.75 -37.61
C TYR A 148 9.16 -8.40 -36.14
N MET A 149 8.94 -9.32 -35.20
CA MET A 149 9.11 -9.07 -33.76
C MET A 149 10.60 -9.11 -33.41
N GLN A 150 11.28 -7.96 -33.38
CA GLN A 150 12.74 -7.87 -33.22
C GLN A 150 13.19 -7.42 -31.82
N GLY A 151 12.27 -7.15 -30.89
CA GLY A 151 12.60 -6.64 -29.55
C GLY A 151 13.54 -7.54 -28.72
N ALA A 152 13.65 -8.82 -29.09
CA ALA A 152 14.54 -9.81 -28.47
C ALA A 152 15.60 -10.37 -29.42
N THR A 153 15.90 -9.70 -30.54
CA THR A 153 16.95 -10.10 -31.49
C THR A 153 18.25 -9.33 -31.18
N PRO A 154 19.31 -9.95 -30.64
CA PRO A 154 20.47 -9.21 -30.11
C PRO A 154 21.17 -8.25 -31.08
N ASP A 155 21.22 -8.61 -32.37
CA ASP A 155 21.91 -7.83 -33.40
C ASP A 155 20.98 -6.84 -34.15
N ASP A 156 19.70 -6.78 -33.80
CA ASP A 156 18.74 -5.85 -34.41
C ASP A 156 18.72 -4.52 -33.65
N ALA A 157 18.58 -3.41 -34.38
CA ALA A 157 18.48 -2.07 -33.79
C ALA A 157 17.28 -1.93 -32.82
N SER A 158 16.28 -2.80 -32.95
CA SER A 158 15.08 -2.84 -32.11
C SER A 158 15.28 -3.63 -30.81
N TYR A 159 16.43 -4.28 -30.60
CA TYR A 159 16.70 -5.05 -29.39
C TYR A 159 16.47 -4.19 -28.14
N HIS A 160 15.70 -4.69 -27.18
CA HIS A 160 15.49 -4.05 -25.86
C HIS A 160 15.01 -5.02 -24.78
N TYR A 161 15.02 -6.33 -25.04
CA TYR A 161 14.58 -7.31 -24.05
C TYR A 161 15.38 -7.25 -22.74
N ASP A 162 16.66 -6.87 -22.79
CA ASP A 162 17.48 -6.59 -21.61
C ASP A 162 16.91 -5.46 -20.73
N ILE A 163 16.23 -4.49 -21.33
CA ILE A 163 15.54 -3.38 -20.65
C ILE A 163 14.21 -3.86 -20.07
N CYS A 164 13.43 -4.66 -20.80
CA CYS A 164 12.19 -5.28 -20.28
C CYS A 164 12.44 -6.05 -18.98
N LYS A 165 13.53 -6.84 -18.94
CA LYS A 165 13.95 -7.56 -17.72
C LYS A 165 14.21 -6.61 -16.55
N LYS A 166 14.88 -5.48 -16.79
CA LYS A 166 15.15 -4.46 -15.76
C LYS A 166 13.91 -3.71 -15.28
N ILE A 167 12.90 -3.55 -16.14
CA ILE A 167 11.59 -2.97 -15.79
C ILE A 167 10.76 -3.95 -14.93
N GLY A 168 11.08 -5.25 -14.97
CA GLY A 168 10.42 -6.29 -14.20
C GLY A 168 9.44 -7.15 -15.00
N VAL A 169 9.47 -7.08 -16.34
CA VAL A 169 8.56 -7.84 -17.20
C VAL A 169 8.80 -9.33 -17.03
N LYS A 170 7.72 -10.05 -16.69
CA LYS A 170 7.67 -11.51 -16.48
C LYS A 170 6.77 -12.19 -17.50
N TYR A 171 5.76 -11.47 -18.00
CA TYR A 171 4.69 -12.02 -18.82
C TYR A 171 4.55 -11.25 -20.13
N ILE A 172 4.44 -11.97 -21.24
CA ILE A 172 4.22 -11.41 -22.58
C ILE A 172 2.92 -11.97 -23.14
N TRP A 173 2.09 -11.11 -23.73
CA TRP A 173 0.89 -11.57 -24.43
C TRP A 173 1.25 -12.51 -25.60
N ASN A 174 0.64 -13.70 -25.60
CA ASN A 174 0.71 -14.67 -26.68
C ASN A 174 -0.59 -14.64 -27.49
N PRO A 175 -0.56 -14.33 -28.80
CA PRO A 175 -1.78 -14.21 -29.62
C PRO A 175 -2.41 -15.55 -30.02
N LYS A 176 -1.89 -16.68 -29.52
CA LYS A 176 -2.49 -18.00 -29.69
C LYS A 176 -3.67 -18.19 -28.71
N GLN A 177 -4.58 -19.12 -29.03
CA GLN A 177 -5.74 -19.48 -28.19
C GLN A 177 -6.68 -18.31 -27.86
N ARG A 178 -6.81 -17.37 -28.81
CA ARG A 178 -7.60 -16.13 -28.70
C ARG A 178 -9.12 -16.32 -28.61
N ASP A 179 -9.58 -17.50 -29.01
CA ASP A 179 -10.98 -17.96 -29.04
C ASP A 179 -11.34 -18.87 -27.85
N ILE A 180 -10.38 -19.16 -26.96
CA ILE A 180 -10.58 -19.98 -25.77
C ILE A 180 -10.75 -19.08 -24.55
N PHE A 181 -11.92 -19.16 -23.90
CA PHE A 181 -12.26 -18.32 -22.76
C PHE A 181 -11.53 -18.72 -21.47
N GLY A 182 -11.69 -19.97 -21.04
CA GLY A 182 -11.20 -20.49 -19.76
C GLY A 182 -10.01 -21.43 -19.91
N HIS A 183 -8.99 -21.25 -19.08
CA HIS A 183 -7.75 -22.03 -19.09
C HIS A 183 -7.45 -22.66 -17.73
N SER A 184 -6.87 -23.87 -17.73
CA SER A 184 -6.41 -24.50 -16.49
C SER A 184 -5.23 -23.76 -15.86
N SER A 185 -4.40 -23.14 -16.70
CA SER A 185 -3.26 -22.27 -16.43
C SER A 185 -3.19 -21.18 -17.51
N MET A 186 -2.87 -19.95 -17.14
CA MET A 186 -2.58 -18.86 -18.07
C MET A 186 -1.13 -18.84 -18.54
N LEU A 187 -0.29 -19.77 -18.07
CA LEU A 187 1.15 -19.73 -18.28
C LEU A 187 1.59 -20.74 -19.34
N SER A 188 2.28 -20.25 -20.36
CA SER A 188 2.90 -21.07 -21.41
C SER A 188 4.31 -20.56 -21.71
N PRO A 189 5.36 -21.41 -21.72
CA PRO A 189 6.69 -20.92 -22.08
C PRO A 189 6.71 -20.38 -23.51
N LEU A 190 7.16 -19.14 -23.66
CA LEU A 190 7.38 -18.47 -24.94
C LEU A 190 8.89 -18.33 -25.18
N LYS A 191 9.39 -19.01 -26.22
CA LYS A 191 10.78 -18.90 -26.64
C LYS A 191 10.98 -17.65 -27.48
N LEU A 192 11.89 -16.79 -27.05
CA LEU A 192 12.27 -15.56 -27.74
C LEU A 192 13.43 -15.79 -28.73
N LYS A 193 13.67 -14.83 -29.62
CA LYS A 193 14.71 -14.93 -30.67
C LYS A 193 16.14 -14.98 -30.13
N ASN A 194 16.41 -14.41 -28.96
CA ASN A 194 17.70 -14.58 -28.25
C ASN A 194 17.86 -15.96 -27.58
N GLY A 195 16.88 -16.86 -27.70
CA GLY A 195 16.91 -18.21 -27.14
C GLY A 195 16.41 -18.33 -25.69
N GLU A 196 16.17 -17.21 -25.00
CA GLU A 196 15.61 -17.20 -23.64
C GLU A 196 14.11 -17.56 -23.66
N ASN A 197 13.62 -18.10 -22.54
CA ASN A 197 12.19 -18.33 -22.32
C ASN A 197 11.61 -17.24 -21.42
N ILE A 198 10.36 -16.86 -21.68
CA ILE A 198 9.54 -16.01 -20.82
C ILE A 198 8.13 -16.57 -20.75
N TRP A 199 7.34 -16.20 -19.73
CA TRP A 199 5.95 -16.63 -19.68
C TRP A 199 5.11 -15.90 -20.73
N GLY A 200 4.53 -16.67 -21.64
CA GLY A 200 3.47 -16.24 -22.54
C GLY A 200 2.09 -16.50 -21.91
N PHE A 201 1.14 -15.59 -22.11
CA PHE A 201 -0.25 -15.77 -21.65
C PHE A 201 -1.29 -15.47 -22.74
N PRO A 202 -2.38 -16.25 -22.83
CA PRO A 202 -3.46 -15.99 -23.78
C PRO A 202 -4.39 -14.88 -23.27
N ARG A 203 -5.09 -14.24 -24.21
CA ARG A 203 -6.22 -13.36 -23.89
C ARG A 203 -7.38 -13.70 -24.80
N PHE A 204 -8.58 -13.79 -24.23
CA PHE A 204 -9.81 -13.98 -25.01
C PHE A 204 -10.16 -12.66 -25.70
N HIS A 205 -10.24 -12.66 -27.03
CA HIS A 205 -10.56 -11.46 -27.80
C HIS A 205 -11.37 -11.70 -29.07
N SER A 206 -11.65 -12.95 -29.45
CA SER A 206 -12.45 -13.25 -30.63
C SER A 206 -13.21 -14.57 -30.52
N TYR A 207 -14.19 -14.77 -31.40
CA TYR A 207 -14.75 -16.10 -31.67
C TYR A 207 -15.33 -16.15 -33.09
N PHE A 208 -15.54 -17.36 -33.58
CA PHE A 208 -16.10 -17.60 -34.91
C PHE A 208 -17.62 -17.50 -34.88
N VAL A 209 -18.17 -16.74 -35.83
CA VAL A 209 -19.62 -16.52 -35.98
C VAL A 209 -20.09 -16.95 -37.37
N ASN A 210 -21.38 -17.19 -37.51
CA ASN A 210 -21.97 -17.52 -38.80
C ASN A 210 -21.99 -16.29 -39.72
N ALA A 211 -21.95 -16.52 -41.04
CA ALA A 211 -21.95 -15.44 -42.03
C ALA A 211 -23.18 -14.51 -41.89
N ASP A 212 -24.34 -15.07 -41.57
CA ASP A 212 -25.59 -14.32 -41.43
C ASP A 212 -25.63 -13.43 -40.18
N GLU A 213 -24.77 -13.72 -39.19
CA GLU A 213 -24.70 -12.95 -37.95
C GLU A 213 -23.73 -11.76 -38.06
N LYS A 214 -22.86 -11.71 -39.07
CA LYS A 214 -21.81 -10.68 -39.17
C LYS A 214 -22.33 -9.26 -39.01
N LYS A 215 -23.43 -8.94 -39.69
CA LYS A 215 -24.05 -7.60 -39.64
C LYS A 215 -24.42 -7.18 -38.21
N TYR A 216 -24.83 -8.11 -37.36
CA TYR A 216 -25.14 -7.83 -35.96
C TYR A 216 -23.89 -7.43 -35.17
N TYR A 217 -22.78 -8.14 -35.37
CA TYR A 217 -21.51 -7.82 -34.69
C TYR A 217 -20.87 -6.54 -35.23
N GLU A 218 -20.85 -6.36 -36.55
CA GLU A 218 -20.31 -5.15 -37.20
C GLU A 218 -21.07 -3.90 -36.74
N ALA A 219 -22.40 -3.95 -36.68
CA ALA A 219 -23.24 -2.85 -36.19
C ALA A 219 -22.96 -2.49 -34.71
N ARG A 220 -22.35 -3.41 -33.96
CA ARG A 220 -21.92 -3.22 -32.57
C ARG A 220 -20.41 -3.00 -32.44
N GLY A 221 -19.69 -2.72 -33.53
CA GLY A 221 -18.27 -2.33 -33.49
C GLY A 221 -17.27 -3.47 -33.64
N ALA A 222 -17.70 -4.68 -34.00
CA ALA A 222 -16.78 -5.80 -34.23
C ALA A 222 -16.01 -5.61 -35.55
N ILE A 223 -14.73 -5.98 -35.52
CA ILE A 223 -13.90 -6.12 -36.72
C ILE A 223 -13.74 -7.61 -37.03
N PHE A 224 -13.61 -7.96 -38.31
CA PHE A 224 -13.50 -9.34 -38.75
C PHE A 224 -12.13 -9.68 -39.31
N TRP A 225 -11.49 -10.73 -38.77
CA TRP A 225 -10.18 -11.22 -39.18
C TRP A 225 -10.24 -12.67 -39.72
N GLY A 226 -9.10 -13.18 -40.19
CA GLY A 226 -8.96 -14.57 -40.68
C GLY A 226 -9.23 -14.75 -42.17
N LYS A 227 -8.80 -15.90 -42.74
CA LYS A 227 -8.89 -16.19 -44.18
C LYS A 227 -10.33 -16.14 -44.73
N ASP A 228 -11.30 -16.60 -43.96
CA ASP A 228 -12.73 -16.61 -44.32
C ASP A 228 -13.52 -15.41 -43.73
N LYS A 229 -12.81 -14.50 -43.03
CA LYS A 229 -13.38 -13.32 -42.34
C LYS A 229 -14.56 -13.63 -41.40
N ASN A 230 -14.64 -14.82 -40.81
CA ASN A 230 -15.71 -15.22 -39.88
C ASN A 230 -15.33 -15.07 -38.41
N GLU A 231 -14.12 -14.60 -38.13
CA GLU A 231 -13.63 -14.41 -36.76
C GLU A 231 -13.97 -12.99 -36.30
N ALA A 232 -14.99 -12.85 -35.44
CA ALA A 232 -15.42 -11.58 -34.87
C ALA A 232 -14.50 -11.20 -33.70
N VAL A 233 -13.85 -10.04 -33.79
CA VAL A 233 -13.03 -9.47 -32.72
C VAL A 233 -13.92 -8.67 -31.77
N LEU A 234 -13.84 -8.97 -30.48
CA LEU A 234 -14.81 -8.54 -29.47
C LEU A 234 -14.30 -7.49 -28.48
N TRP A 235 -13.06 -7.03 -28.60
CA TRP A 235 -12.46 -6.08 -27.66
C TRP A 235 -13.03 -4.65 -27.76
N HIS A 236 -14.22 -4.47 -28.37
CA HIS A 236 -14.98 -3.22 -28.35
C HIS A 236 -15.90 -3.19 -27.12
N PRO A 237 -16.03 -2.07 -26.39
CA PRO A 237 -16.86 -1.98 -25.19
C PRO A 237 -18.32 -2.40 -25.36
N SER A 238 -18.94 -2.06 -26.49
CA SER A 238 -20.32 -2.43 -26.85
C SER A 238 -20.53 -3.92 -27.10
N LEU A 239 -19.48 -4.75 -27.14
CA LEU A 239 -19.55 -6.21 -27.32
C LEU A 239 -19.23 -6.95 -26.01
N LEU A 240 -19.02 -6.24 -24.91
CA LEU A 240 -18.57 -6.83 -23.64
C LEU A 240 -19.57 -7.86 -23.07
N ASP A 241 -20.87 -7.67 -23.29
CA ASP A 241 -21.92 -8.64 -22.96
C ASP A 241 -21.76 -9.97 -23.70
N LEU A 242 -21.21 -9.93 -24.92
CA LEU A 242 -20.91 -11.12 -25.71
C LEU A 242 -19.63 -11.81 -25.26
N GLN A 243 -18.74 -11.16 -24.51
CA GLN A 243 -17.60 -11.81 -23.86
C GLN A 243 -17.99 -12.37 -22.47
N LEU A 244 -18.80 -11.64 -21.71
CA LEU A 244 -19.20 -11.95 -20.33
C LEU A 244 -20.61 -12.56 -20.27
N THR A 245 -20.82 -13.63 -21.03
CA THR A 245 -22.08 -14.38 -21.01
C THR A 245 -22.18 -15.21 -19.73
N THR A 246 -23.40 -15.48 -19.27
CA THR A 246 -23.65 -16.30 -18.08
C THR A 246 -23.05 -17.69 -18.24
N GLU A 247 -23.20 -18.29 -19.41
CA GLU A 247 -22.62 -19.59 -19.75
C GLU A 247 -21.10 -19.62 -19.56
N ARG A 248 -20.38 -18.62 -20.07
CA ARG A 248 -18.92 -18.54 -19.94
C ARG A 248 -18.49 -18.34 -18.48
N LEU A 249 -19.16 -17.46 -17.74
CA LEU A 249 -18.83 -17.19 -16.33
C LEU A 249 -19.12 -18.41 -15.44
N GLU A 250 -20.26 -19.09 -15.62
CA GLU A 250 -20.54 -20.33 -14.90
C GLU A 250 -19.57 -21.45 -15.29
N SER A 251 -19.27 -21.61 -16.58
CA SER A 251 -18.30 -22.60 -17.05
C SER A 251 -16.92 -22.36 -16.43
N LEU A 252 -16.45 -21.11 -16.37
CA LEU A 252 -15.20 -20.73 -15.72
C LEU A 252 -15.17 -21.13 -14.24
N PHE A 253 -16.27 -20.87 -13.52
CA PHE A 253 -16.43 -21.21 -12.11
C PHE A 253 -16.48 -22.72 -11.87
N VAL A 254 -17.30 -23.45 -12.63
CA VAL A 254 -17.49 -24.90 -12.51
C VAL A 254 -16.21 -25.65 -12.86
N ASN A 255 -15.53 -25.24 -13.93
CA ASN A 255 -14.30 -25.87 -14.40
C ASN A 255 -13.06 -25.43 -13.62
N GLN A 256 -13.20 -24.49 -12.68
CA GLN A 256 -12.10 -24.02 -11.83
C GLN A 256 -10.92 -23.48 -12.64
N GLN A 257 -11.21 -22.49 -13.49
CA GLN A 257 -10.31 -21.96 -14.51
C GLN A 257 -9.94 -20.49 -14.30
N TYR A 258 -8.92 -20.07 -15.03
CA TYR A 258 -8.50 -18.68 -15.18
C TYR A 258 -8.98 -18.13 -16.52
N ALA A 259 -9.25 -16.83 -16.60
CA ALA A 259 -9.53 -16.13 -17.85
C ALA A 259 -8.94 -14.71 -17.86
N ILE A 260 -8.49 -14.26 -19.03
CA ILE A 260 -8.18 -12.85 -19.28
C ILE A 260 -9.01 -12.40 -20.48
N VAL A 261 -9.85 -11.39 -20.29
CA VAL A 261 -10.71 -10.82 -21.34
C VAL A 261 -10.07 -9.54 -21.86
N THR A 262 -9.82 -9.45 -23.16
CA THR A 262 -9.22 -8.25 -23.78
C THR A 262 -10.28 -7.22 -24.11
N GLN A 263 -9.97 -5.95 -23.87
CA GLN A 263 -10.85 -4.82 -24.14
C GLN A 263 -10.07 -3.57 -24.59
N HIS A 264 -10.76 -2.65 -25.25
CA HIS A 264 -10.34 -1.27 -25.51
C HIS A 264 -11.34 -0.32 -24.87
N PHE A 265 -11.35 -0.23 -23.53
CA PHE A 265 -12.36 0.58 -22.83
C PHE A 265 -12.32 2.07 -23.19
N GLY A 266 -11.20 2.58 -23.70
CA GLY A 266 -11.09 3.93 -24.25
C GLY A 266 -11.88 4.16 -25.54
N ASN A 267 -12.24 3.11 -26.27
CA ASN A 267 -12.96 3.20 -27.54
C ASN A 267 -14.48 3.35 -27.31
N ILE A 268 -14.85 4.49 -26.75
CA ILE A 268 -16.24 4.88 -26.43
C ILE A 268 -16.65 6.16 -27.17
N LYS A 269 -15.86 6.60 -28.16
CA LYS A 269 -16.10 7.86 -28.89
C LYS A 269 -17.36 7.78 -29.75
N ASP A 270 -17.61 6.63 -30.35
CA ASP A 270 -18.80 6.28 -31.13
C ASP A 270 -20.06 6.17 -30.26
N THR A 271 -19.90 5.96 -28.94
CA THR A 271 -20.98 5.87 -27.96
C THR A 271 -21.10 7.13 -27.08
N ASN A 272 -20.80 8.31 -27.63
CA ASN A 272 -20.85 9.60 -26.92
C ASN A 272 -20.02 9.62 -25.62
N ASN A 273 -18.85 8.98 -25.64
CA ASN A 273 -17.93 8.80 -24.52
C ASN A 273 -18.56 8.13 -23.30
N LYS A 274 -19.42 7.12 -23.51
CA LYS A 274 -20.05 6.33 -22.45
C LYS A 274 -20.14 4.86 -22.81
N PHE A 275 -20.11 3.98 -21.81
CA PHE A 275 -20.46 2.58 -22.03
C PHE A 275 -21.93 2.42 -22.45
N THR A 276 -22.22 1.44 -23.31
CA THR A 276 -23.60 1.11 -23.68
C THR A 276 -24.32 0.45 -22.50
N PRO A 277 -25.67 0.45 -22.48
CA PRO A 277 -26.44 -0.26 -21.45
C PRO A 277 -26.08 -1.74 -21.32
N GLU A 278 -25.79 -2.42 -22.43
CA GLU A 278 -25.41 -3.83 -22.47
C GLU A 278 -24.04 -4.05 -21.81
N ALA A 279 -23.07 -3.16 -22.07
CA ALA A 279 -21.76 -3.21 -21.44
C ALA A 279 -21.85 -2.99 -19.92
N ILE A 280 -22.67 -2.03 -19.47
CA ILE A 280 -22.93 -1.80 -18.04
C ILE A 280 -23.59 -3.03 -17.41
N ALA A 281 -24.56 -3.65 -18.09
CA ALA A 281 -25.20 -4.87 -17.60
C ALA A 281 -24.21 -6.04 -17.50
N ALA A 282 -23.28 -6.17 -18.44
CA ALA A 282 -22.22 -7.17 -18.41
C ALA A 282 -21.26 -6.97 -17.23
N LEU A 283 -20.85 -5.73 -16.96
CA LEU A 283 -20.01 -5.38 -15.81
C LEU A 283 -20.71 -5.65 -14.48
N LYS A 284 -21.99 -5.29 -14.35
CA LYS A 284 -22.80 -5.61 -13.16
C LYS A 284 -22.94 -7.11 -12.95
N LYS A 285 -23.17 -7.87 -14.03
CA LYS A 285 -23.18 -9.33 -13.97
C LYS A 285 -21.85 -9.85 -13.42
N LEU A 286 -20.72 -9.43 -13.99
CA LEU A 286 -19.40 -9.84 -13.51
C LEU A 286 -19.16 -9.45 -12.04
N SER A 287 -19.65 -8.28 -11.60
CA SER A 287 -19.65 -7.86 -10.18
C SER A 287 -20.37 -8.84 -9.27
N ASP A 288 -21.54 -9.33 -9.69
CA ASP A 288 -22.28 -10.31 -8.90
C ASP A 288 -21.51 -11.64 -8.77
N TYR A 289 -20.83 -12.09 -9.82
CA TYR A 289 -19.92 -13.23 -9.73
C TYR A 289 -18.70 -12.92 -8.83
N SER A 290 -18.21 -11.68 -8.81
CA SER A 290 -17.02 -11.31 -8.03
C SER A 290 -17.23 -11.25 -6.53
N LYS A 291 -18.49 -11.27 -6.07
CA LYS A 291 -18.81 -11.29 -4.65
C LYS A 291 -18.49 -12.64 -3.99
N SER A 292 -18.59 -13.75 -4.72
CA SER A 292 -18.43 -15.08 -4.12
C SER A 292 -17.92 -16.20 -5.03
N LYS A 293 -17.96 -16.05 -6.37
CA LYS A 293 -17.62 -17.13 -7.30
C LYS A 293 -16.25 -16.95 -7.96
N ILE A 294 -16.04 -15.80 -8.60
CA ILE A 294 -14.88 -15.53 -9.47
C ILE A 294 -14.07 -14.38 -8.87
N ASN A 295 -12.81 -14.58 -8.54
CA ASN A 295 -11.97 -13.48 -8.10
C ASN A 295 -11.60 -12.60 -9.29
N VAL A 296 -12.17 -11.40 -9.38
CA VAL A 296 -11.87 -10.44 -10.45
C VAL A 296 -10.75 -9.52 -9.98
N VAL A 297 -9.60 -9.56 -10.66
CA VAL A 297 -8.38 -8.82 -10.28
C VAL A 297 -7.68 -8.22 -11.51
N SER A 298 -6.63 -7.44 -11.27
CA SER A 298 -5.77 -6.92 -12.33
C SER A 298 -5.01 -8.05 -13.06
N THR A 299 -4.61 -7.82 -14.31
CA THR A 299 -3.94 -8.81 -15.16
C THR A 299 -2.67 -9.37 -14.50
N SER A 300 -1.81 -8.50 -13.98
CA SER A 300 -0.58 -8.88 -13.28
C SER A 300 -0.86 -9.69 -12.01
N LYS A 301 -1.91 -9.36 -11.24
CA LYS A 301 -2.27 -10.11 -10.02
C LYS A 301 -2.74 -11.51 -10.35
N LEU A 302 -3.54 -11.67 -11.41
CA LEU A 302 -3.98 -12.98 -11.87
C LEU A 302 -2.78 -13.84 -12.28
N LEU A 303 -1.89 -13.31 -13.13
CA LEU A 303 -0.72 -14.04 -13.63
C LEU A 303 0.28 -14.38 -12.52
N ASN A 304 0.55 -13.44 -11.60
CA ASN A 304 1.40 -13.69 -10.44
C ASN A 304 0.80 -14.74 -9.52
N TYR A 305 -0.49 -14.67 -9.23
CA TYR A 305 -1.14 -15.67 -8.39
C TYR A 305 -1.10 -17.05 -9.04
N ASN A 306 -1.41 -17.17 -10.34
CA ASN A 306 -1.34 -18.43 -11.06
C ASN A 306 0.08 -19.01 -11.00
N ARG A 307 1.11 -18.20 -11.23
CA ARG A 307 2.53 -18.59 -11.15
C ARG A 307 2.91 -19.07 -9.76
N VAL A 308 2.56 -18.31 -8.74
CA VAL A 308 2.81 -18.69 -7.34
C VAL A 308 2.12 -20.00 -7.04
N ASN A 309 0.84 -20.16 -7.38
CA ASN A 309 0.07 -21.36 -7.08
C ASN A 309 0.64 -22.63 -7.70
N GLU A 310 1.10 -22.57 -8.95
CA GLU A 310 1.64 -23.73 -9.67
C GLU A 310 3.03 -24.15 -9.19
N PHE A 311 3.84 -23.19 -8.75
CA PHE A 311 5.26 -23.41 -8.45
C PHE A 311 5.60 -23.22 -6.97
N LEU A 312 4.62 -23.10 -6.08
CA LEU A 312 4.84 -22.95 -4.64
C LEU A 312 5.41 -24.24 -4.05
N GLU A 313 6.60 -24.16 -3.49
CA GLU A 313 7.17 -25.21 -2.66
C GLU A 313 6.92 -24.88 -1.18
N TYR A 314 6.44 -25.89 -0.46
CA TYR A 314 6.17 -25.78 0.96
C TYR A 314 6.36 -27.13 1.65
N GLU A 315 6.60 -27.07 2.95
CA GLU A 315 6.66 -28.22 3.85
C GLU A 315 5.63 -28.05 4.96
N VAL A 316 5.13 -29.17 5.48
CA VAL A 316 4.20 -29.15 6.61
C VAL A 316 4.89 -29.75 7.82
N ILE A 317 5.22 -28.90 8.79
CA ILE A 317 5.81 -29.29 10.07
C ILE A 317 4.66 -29.59 11.03
N ARG A 318 4.53 -30.85 11.44
CA ARG A 318 3.48 -31.31 12.36
C ARG A 318 3.99 -31.24 13.79
N LEU A 319 3.18 -30.64 14.66
CA LEU A 319 3.43 -30.47 16.09
C LEU A 319 2.31 -31.16 16.88
N GLU A 320 2.50 -31.40 18.17
CA GLU A 320 1.48 -32.01 19.02
C GLU A 320 0.21 -31.15 19.07
N LYS A 321 0.38 -29.82 19.12
CA LYS A 321 -0.71 -28.85 19.27
C LYS A 321 -1.15 -28.18 17.98
N GLY A 322 -0.54 -28.49 16.83
CA GLY A 322 -0.76 -27.70 15.62
C GLY A 322 0.07 -28.13 14.41
N CYS A 323 0.13 -27.27 13.41
CA CYS A 323 1.09 -27.41 12.32
C CYS A 323 1.56 -26.07 11.77
N ILE A 324 2.72 -26.09 11.12
CA ILE A 324 3.31 -24.96 10.43
C ILE A 324 3.47 -25.32 8.95
N ILE A 325 2.90 -24.50 8.08
CA ILE A 325 3.09 -24.52 6.63
C ILE A 325 4.31 -23.64 6.34
N ASN A 326 5.46 -24.28 6.18
CA ASN A 326 6.72 -23.63 5.85
C ASN A 326 6.79 -23.40 4.33
N ILE A 327 6.58 -22.16 3.89
CA ILE A 327 6.74 -21.81 2.48
C ILE A 327 8.22 -21.58 2.22
N THR A 328 8.82 -22.45 1.42
CA THR A 328 10.27 -22.52 1.23
C THR A 328 10.71 -21.79 -0.02
N SER A 329 9.94 -21.86 -1.11
CA SER A 329 10.30 -21.22 -2.38
C SER A 329 9.15 -21.15 -3.38
N ILE A 330 9.37 -20.39 -4.45
CA ILE A 330 8.65 -20.53 -5.71
C ILE A 330 9.64 -21.08 -6.74
N ASN A 331 9.47 -22.33 -7.15
CA ASN A 331 10.37 -23.02 -8.08
C ASN A 331 9.88 -22.86 -9.52
N ASP A 332 10.02 -21.64 -10.05
CA ASP A 332 9.55 -21.29 -11.39
C ASP A 332 10.52 -21.81 -12.47
N PRO A 333 10.08 -22.68 -13.41
CA PRO A 333 10.95 -23.26 -14.43
C PRO A 333 11.40 -22.28 -15.53
N VAL A 334 10.78 -21.10 -15.62
CA VAL A 334 11.09 -20.09 -16.64
C VAL A 334 11.84 -18.90 -16.03
N LEU A 335 11.40 -18.40 -14.88
CA LEU A 335 12.00 -17.24 -14.21
C LEU A 335 13.07 -17.62 -13.18
N GLY A 336 13.19 -18.91 -12.86
CA GLY A 336 14.10 -19.43 -11.87
C GLY A 336 13.52 -19.48 -10.46
N LYS A 337 14.23 -20.18 -9.57
CA LYS A 337 13.80 -20.41 -8.20
C LYS A 337 13.97 -19.15 -7.34
N SER A 338 12.91 -18.75 -6.64
CA SER A 338 12.90 -17.68 -5.65
C SER A 338 12.80 -18.25 -4.24
N VAL A 339 13.73 -17.88 -3.35
CA VAL A 339 13.77 -18.32 -1.93
C VAL A 339 13.50 -17.18 -0.94
N ASP A 340 13.86 -15.94 -1.27
CA ASP A 340 13.65 -14.77 -0.41
C ASP A 340 12.28 -14.14 -0.68
N LEU A 341 11.24 -14.82 -0.24
CA LEU A 341 9.86 -14.45 -0.53
C LEU A 341 9.38 -13.31 0.38
N ILE A 342 8.53 -12.43 -0.17
CA ILE A 342 7.84 -11.40 0.61
C ILE A 342 6.34 -11.69 0.71
N ILE A 343 5.72 -11.35 1.84
CA ILE A 343 4.29 -11.64 2.11
C ILE A 343 3.37 -11.13 0.98
N LYS A 344 3.67 -9.97 0.39
CA LYS A 344 2.86 -9.39 -0.70
C LYS A 344 2.78 -10.31 -1.93
N GLU A 345 3.81 -11.09 -2.23
CA GLU A 345 3.80 -12.05 -3.36
C GLU A 345 2.90 -13.25 -3.10
N LEU A 346 2.59 -13.53 -1.83
CA LEU A 346 1.79 -14.67 -1.39
C LEU A 346 0.36 -14.27 -1.04
N GLU A 347 -0.07 -13.04 -1.39
CA GLU A 347 -1.42 -12.55 -1.15
C GLU A 347 -2.47 -13.52 -1.73
N GLY A 348 -3.41 -13.96 -0.89
CA GLY A 348 -4.48 -14.88 -1.29
C GLY A 348 -4.05 -16.35 -1.39
N VAL A 349 -2.78 -16.70 -1.13
CA VAL A 349 -2.38 -18.11 -1.01
C VAL A 349 -3.12 -18.72 0.17
N THR A 350 -3.87 -19.79 -0.08
CA THR A 350 -4.77 -20.40 0.89
C THR A 350 -4.57 -21.90 0.97
N PHE A 351 -4.55 -22.43 2.19
CA PHE A 351 -4.50 -23.87 2.44
C PHE A 351 -5.75 -24.34 3.17
N TYR A 352 -6.35 -25.43 2.70
CA TYR A 352 -7.29 -26.19 3.51
C TYR A 352 -6.56 -26.77 4.72
N THR A 353 -7.22 -26.71 5.88
CA THR A 353 -6.76 -27.28 7.14
C THR A 353 -7.96 -27.62 8.01
N ASP A 354 -7.88 -28.75 8.72
CA ASP A 354 -8.92 -29.18 9.67
C ASP A 354 -8.93 -28.30 10.94
N ASP A 355 -7.84 -27.56 11.20
CA ASP A 355 -7.70 -26.69 12.37
C ASP A 355 -6.98 -25.39 11.99
N PRO A 356 -7.69 -24.40 11.43
CA PRO A 356 -7.11 -23.13 10.98
C PRO A 356 -6.63 -22.24 12.13
N PHE A 357 -7.04 -22.51 13.37
CA PHE A 357 -6.59 -21.77 14.55
C PHE A 357 -5.21 -22.24 15.02
N ASN A 358 -4.91 -23.53 14.89
CA ASN A 358 -3.60 -24.11 15.20
C ASN A 358 -2.72 -24.38 13.96
N THR A 359 -3.04 -23.75 12.83
CA THR A 359 -2.22 -23.79 11.60
C THR A 359 -1.55 -22.44 11.39
N PHE A 360 -0.25 -22.43 11.12
CA PHE A 360 0.53 -21.21 10.92
C PHE A 360 1.30 -21.23 9.61
N PHE A 361 1.61 -20.06 9.06
CA PHE A 361 2.57 -19.95 7.96
C PHE A 361 3.97 -19.64 8.52
N MET A 362 5.00 -20.16 7.86
CA MET A 362 6.39 -19.75 8.06
C MET A 362 6.97 -19.30 6.73
N LEU A 363 7.73 -18.22 6.76
CA LEU A 363 8.41 -17.63 5.62
C LEU A 363 9.83 -17.24 6.04
N ASN A 364 10.85 -17.65 5.29
CA ASN A 364 12.26 -17.35 5.56
C ASN A 364 12.67 -17.67 7.01
N GLY A 365 12.22 -18.84 7.52
CA GLY A 365 12.49 -19.30 8.89
C GLY A 365 11.75 -18.52 9.99
N LYS A 366 10.79 -17.67 9.65
CA LYS A 366 10.01 -16.88 10.61
C LYS A 366 8.52 -17.15 10.46
N ILE A 367 7.85 -17.38 11.59
CA ILE A 367 6.38 -17.47 11.62
C ILE A 367 5.80 -16.16 11.09
N VAL A 368 4.92 -16.29 10.08
CA VAL A 368 4.19 -15.17 9.51
C VAL A 368 3.27 -14.62 10.58
N ARG A 369 3.35 -13.31 10.78
CA ARG A 369 2.56 -12.70 11.83
C ARG A 369 1.07 -12.76 11.50
N PRO A 370 0.21 -12.98 12.48
CA PRO A 370 -1.17 -13.33 12.16
C PRO A 370 -2.02 -12.18 11.60
N GLU A 371 -1.59 -10.92 11.78
CA GLU A 371 -2.17 -9.78 11.04
C GLU A 371 -2.04 -9.94 9.51
N TYR A 372 -1.15 -10.81 9.04
CA TYR A 372 -0.98 -11.18 7.64
C TYR A 372 -1.66 -12.50 7.27
N THR A 373 -2.56 -13.00 8.11
CA THR A 373 -3.28 -14.26 7.89
C THR A 373 -4.77 -14.08 8.11
N LYS A 374 -5.59 -14.90 7.44
CA LYS A 374 -7.03 -14.92 7.62
C LYS A 374 -7.52 -16.36 7.73
N ARG A 375 -8.32 -16.64 8.75
CA ARG A 375 -8.98 -17.94 8.90
C ARG A 375 -10.36 -17.87 8.28
N ASN A 376 -10.71 -18.90 7.54
CA ASN A 376 -11.94 -18.95 6.79
C ASN A 376 -12.77 -20.15 7.21
N VAL A 377 -14.08 -19.94 7.23
CA VAL A 377 -15.07 -21.01 7.37
C VAL A 377 -15.00 -21.95 6.17
N SER A 378 -15.62 -23.13 6.31
CA SER A 378 -15.70 -24.09 5.22
C SER A 378 -16.48 -23.54 4.03
N ASP A 379 -15.97 -23.74 2.82
CA ASP A 379 -16.67 -23.48 1.55
C ASP A 379 -17.37 -24.73 0.99
N GLY A 380 -17.66 -25.70 1.87
CA GLY A 380 -18.20 -27.01 1.53
C GLY A 380 -17.14 -28.11 1.35
N ILE A 381 -15.85 -27.75 1.34
CA ILE A 381 -14.74 -28.73 1.30
C ILE A 381 -14.11 -28.87 2.69
N ALA A 382 -13.49 -27.80 3.19
CA ALA A 382 -12.90 -27.75 4.52
C ALA A 382 -12.68 -26.29 4.95
N GLN A 383 -12.43 -26.08 6.24
CA GLN A 383 -11.93 -24.79 6.73
C GLN A 383 -10.55 -24.49 6.12
N SER A 384 -10.13 -23.23 6.16
CA SER A 384 -8.85 -22.85 5.56
C SER A 384 -8.18 -21.67 6.25
N ILE A 385 -6.90 -21.48 5.95
CA ILE A 385 -6.10 -20.32 6.34
C ILE A 385 -5.46 -19.69 5.09
N THR A 386 -5.52 -18.37 5.00
CA THR A 386 -5.06 -17.55 3.86
C THR A 386 -3.98 -16.58 4.30
N ILE A 387 -2.97 -16.33 3.47
CA ILE A 387 -2.09 -15.16 3.61
C ILE A 387 -2.82 -13.93 3.06
N SER A 388 -2.93 -12.88 3.87
CA SER A 388 -3.72 -11.69 3.57
C SER A 388 -3.06 -10.44 4.17
N THR A 389 -2.68 -9.48 3.34
CA THR A 389 -2.05 -8.20 3.76
C THR A 389 -3.03 -7.16 4.31
N GLY A 390 -4.33 -7.48 4.34
CA GLY A 390 -5.38 -6.65 4.95
C GLY A 390 -5.36 -6.68 6.48
N THR A 391 -5.71 -5.55 7.10
CA THR A 391 -5.73 -5.36 8.57
C THR A 391 -6.73 -6.31 9.25
N MET A 392 -6.22 -7.35 9.91
CA MET A 392 -7.02 -8.20 10.81
C MET A 392 -7.15 -7.57 12.20
N ASN A 393 -8.24 -7.89 12.89
CA ASN A 393 -8.49 -7.55 14.28
C ASN A 393 -7.62 -8.44 15.19
N ILE A 394 -6.68 -7.83 15.91
CA ILE A 394 -5.55 -8.50 16.60
C ILE A 394 -6.00 -9.25 17.87
N GLU A 395 -7.15 -8.89 18.44
CA GLU A 395 -7.49 -9.20 19.84
C GLU A 395 -7.92 -10.66 20.10
N SER A 396 -8.34 -11.43 19.10
CA SER A 396 -8.93 -12.76 19.33
C SER A 396 -7.94 -13.94 19.35
N ASP A 397 -6.66 -13.71 19.08
CA ASP A 397 -5.81 -14.80 18.58
C ASP A 397 -4.43 -14.89 19.29
N ILE A 398 -4.08 -13.98 20.19
CA ILE A 398 -2.77 -13.98 20.90
C ILE A 398 -2.60 -15.14 21.91
N SER A 399 -3.68 -15.67 22.49
CA SER A 399 -3.60 -16.68 23.57
C SER A 399 -3.23 -18.09 23.08
N ALA A 400 -3.83 -18.57 21.98
CA ALA A 400 -3.58 -19.92 21.45
C ALA A 400 -2.21 -20.06 20.75
N ARG A 401 -1.68 -18.95 20.20
CA ARG A 401 -0.43 -18.91 19.43
C ARG A 401 0.82 -19.23 20.24
N TYR A 402 0.79 -18.99 21.55
CA TYR A 402 1.99 -19.07 22.39
C TYR A 402 2.51 -20.51 22.49
N GLU A 403 1.62 -21.50 22.51
CA GLU A 403 2.00 -22.89 22.77
C GLU A 403 2.63 -23.57 21.57
N VAL A 404 2.06 -23.42 20.36
CA VAL A 404 2.58 -24.03 19.13
C VAL A 404 3.93 -23.41 18.73
N VAL A 405 4.07 -22.08 18.85
CA VAL A 405 5.32 -21.38 18.57
C VAL A 405 6.40 -21.75 19.59
N ASN A 406 6.06 -21.89 20.87
CA ASN A 406 7.01 -22.35 21.89
C ASN A 406 7.41 -23.81 21.69
N GLU A 407 6.48 -24.68 21.29
CA GLU A 407 6.77 -26.08 20.94
C GLU A 407 7.79 -26.15 19.79
N PHE A 408 7.55 -25.41 18.70
CA PHE A 408 8.49 -25.31 17.57
C PHE A 408 9.85 -24.76 17.98
N ASN A 409 9.88 -23.68 18.78
CA ASN A 409 11.12 -23.07 19.26
C ASN A 409 11.89 -24.01 20.21
N ASN A 410 11.20 -24.83 21.00
CA ASN A 410 11.81 -25.79 21.89
C ASN A 410 12.40 -27.00 21.14
N GLN A 411 11.74 -27.47 20.07
CA GLN A 411 12.24 -28.54 19.21
C GLN A 411 13.47 -28.11 18.40
N ASN A 412 13.61 -26.82 18.07
CA ASN A 412 14.68 -26.28 17.22
C ASN A 412 15.76 -25.48 17.98
N LYS A 413 15.89 -25.61 19.30
CA LYS A 413 17.02 -24.98 20.02
C LYS A 413 18.34 -25.60 19.54
N PRO A 414 19.26 -24.82 18.93
CA PRO A 414 20.60 -25.33 18.68
C PRO A 414 21.30 -25.55 20.02
N ALA A 415 21.99 -26.69 20.17
CA ALA A 415 23.01 -26.83 21.20
C ALA A 415 24.01 -25.67 21.04
N LYS A 416 24.41 -25.03 22.16
CA LYS A 416 25.36 -23.91 22.17
C LYS A 416 26.59 -24.22 21.31
N VAL A 417 26.70 -23.59 20.15
CA VAL A 417 27.94 -23.54 19.37
C VAL A 417 28.54 -22.15 19.53
N THR A 418 29.70 -22.12 20.16
CA THR A 418 30.59 -20.97 20.30
C THR A 418 31.26 -20.67 18.98
N GLY A 419 31.15 -19.42 18.51
CA GLY A 419 32.05 -18.82 17.51
C GLY A 419 31.60 -18.95 16.06
N ALA A 420 31.10 -17.86 15.49
CA ALA A 420 31.16 -17.60 14.05
C ALA A 420 31.19 -16.08 13.79
N SER A 421 32.09 -15.67 12.91
CA SER A 421 32.47 -14.29 12.60
C SER A 421 31.42 -13.55 11.78
N SER A 422 31.22 -12.28 12.10
CA SER A 422 30.32 -11.34 11.44
C SER A 422 30.98 -10.69 10.21
N ASP A 423 30.41 -10.92 9.03
CA ASP A 423 30.50 -9.94 7.93
C ASP A 423 29.09 -9.43 7.61
N GLU A 424 28.77 -8.28 8.19
CA GLU A 424 27.41 -7.74 8.35
C GLU A 424 27.25 -6.42 7.57
N SER A 425 27.95 -6.28 6.45
CA SER A 425 28.16 -4.99 5.78
C SER A 425 27.22 -4.67 4.61
N LEU A 426 26.38 -5.62 4.14
CA LEU A 426 25.61 -5.45 2.89
C LEU A 426 24.08 -5.25 3.04
N THR A 427 23.49 -5.29 4.24
CA THR A 427 22.01 -5.20 4.43
C THR A 427 21.49 -3.92 5.10
N LYS A 428 22.34 -2.99 5.53
CA LYS A 428 21.93 -1.89 6.46
C LYS A 428 21.39 -0.60 5.83
N LYS A 429 21.27 -0.42 4.51
CA LYS A 429 20.88 0.90 3.94
C LYS A 429 19.37 1.12 3.70
N ALA A 430 18.51 0.10 3.84
CA ALA A 430 17.06 0.24 3.62
C ALA A 430 16.15 -0.13 4.82
N SER A 431 16.71 -0.56 5.96
CA SER A 431 15.94 -1.17 7.07
C SER A 431 16.14 -0.52 8.45
N VAL A 432 16.92 0.57 8.57
CA VAL A 432 17.24 1.16 9.87
C VAL A 432 16.04 1.91 10.45
N SER A 433 15.52 1.40 11.57
CA SER A 433 14.44 1.98 12.36
C SER A 433 14.78 3.41 12.84
N LEU A 434 13.76 4.20 13.18
CA LEU A 434 13.96 5.62 13.56
C LEU A 434 14.87 5.79 14.78
N TRP A 435 14.80 4.88 15.76
CA TRP A 435 15.62 4.94 16.97
C TRP A 435 17.07 4.49 16.71
N GLU A 436 17.33 3.53 15.82
CA GLU A 436 18.72 3.18 15.45
C GLU A 436 19.43 4.37 14.79
N ARG A 437 18.72 5.17 13.99
CA ARG A 437 19.25 6.44 13.45
C ARG A 437 19.53 7.44 14.57
N ALA A 438 18.66 7.48 15.58
CA ALA A 438 18.84 8.34 16.75
C ALA A 438 20.10 7.95 17.54
N ILE A 439 20.32 6.66 17.78
CA ILE A 439 21.53 6.12 18.42
C ILE A 439 22.77 6.48 17.60
N ALA A 440 22.76 6.21 16.30
CA ALA A 440 23.89 6.53 15.43
C ALA A 440 24.25 8.02 15.48
N LYS A 441 23.23 8.90 15.49
CA LYS A 441 23.43 10.35 15.60
C LYS A 441 23.94 10.76 16.99
N ALA A 442 23.42 10.13 18.05
CA ALA A 442 23.88 10.37 19.42
C ALA A 442 25.35 9.96 19.60
N MET A 443 25.73 8.79 19.08
CA MET A 443 27.12 8.32 19.05
C MET A 443 28.03 9.31 18.32
N ASN A 444 27.58 9.87 17.19
CA ASN A 444 28.35 10.89 16.46
C ASN A 444 28.56 12.19 17.27
N PHE A 445 27.61 12.56 18.13
CA PHE A 445 27.75 13.73 19.01
C PHE A 445 28.52 13.42 20.30
N ASN A 446 28.51 12.17 20.75
CA ASN A 446 29.19 11.70 21.96
C ASN A 446 30.61 11.19 21.66
N LYS A 447 31.43 12.04 21.02
CA LYS A 447 32.80 11.74 20.58
C LYS A 447 33.71 11.31 21.73
N ASN A 448 33.51 11.83 22.93
CA ASN A 448 34.31 11.46 24.11
C ASN A 448 33.74 10.23 24.84
N LYS A 449 32.71 9.57 24.28
CA LYS A 449 32.08 8.38 24.86
C LYS A 449 31.63 8.58 26.32
N LYS A 450 31.12 9.77 26.66
CA LYS A 450 30.56 10.02 27.99
C LYS A 450 29.43 9.02 28.25
N LYS A 451 29.47 8.38 29.41
CA LYS A 451 28.46 7.41 29.81
C LYS A 451 27.12 8.11 30.08
N PRO A 452 25.98 7.44 29.81
CA PRO A 452 24.68 8.01 30.14
C PRO A 452 24.49 8.22 31.64
N ASP A 453 23.86 9.33 32.02
CA ASP A 453 23.45 9.58 33.41
C ASP A 453 22.02 9.09 33.62
N PHE A 454 21.89 7.97 34.34
CA PHE A 454 20.60 7.36 34.63
C PHE A 454 19.79 8.09 35.71
N SER A 455 20.36 9.11 36.36
CA SER A 455 19.68 9.92 37.37
C SER A 455 18.80 11.01 36.76
N LEU A 456 19.06 11.43 35.52
CA LEU A 456 18.23 12.42 34.86
C LEU A 456 16.84 11.88 34.56
N LEU A 457 15.85 12.72 34.84
CA LEU A 457 14.43 12.43 34.67
C LEU A 457 14.06 12.46 33.18
N PRO A 458 13.50 11.36 32.62
CA PRO A 458 12.98 11.37 31.26
C PRO A 458 11.66 12.13 31.17
N VAL A 459 11.61 13.06 30.23
CA VAL A 459 10.42 13.82 29.83
C VAL A 459 10.05 13.39 28.42
N ILE A 460 8.83 12.89 28.23
CA ILE A 460 8.41 12.28 26.97
C ILE A 460 7.15 12.99 26.48
N CYS A 461 7.27 13.69 25.35
CA CYS A 461 6.10 14.20 24.64
C CYS A 461 5.55 13.11 23.71
N ILE A 462 4.44 12.48 24.10
CA ILE A 462 3.93 11.27 23.44
C ILE A 462 3.09 11.55 22.18
N GLY A 463 2.79 12.82 21.90
CA GLY A 463 1.83 13.21 20.87
C GLY A 463 0.98 14.38 21.32
N GLY A 464 -0.19 14.62 20.75
CA GLY A 464 -0.83 13.93 19.63
C GLY A 464 -0.32 14.35 18.26
N MET A 465 -0.48 13.47 17.27
CA MET A 465 -0.12 13.79 15.89
C MET A 465 -0.93 14.99 15.39
N LYS A 466 -0.23 15.98 14.82
CA LYS A 466 -0.78 17.25 14.32
C LYS A 466 -1.23 18.26 15.39
N CYS A 467 -0.79 18.06 16.63
CA CYS A 467 -1.06 18.98 17.74
C CYS A 467 0.11 19.96 18.02
N GLY A 468 1.12 20.07 17.15
CA GLY A 468 2.22 21.03 17.33
C GLY A 468 3.40 20.53 18.16
N THR A 469 3.62 19.22 18.24
CA THR A 469 4.76 18.63 18.99
C THR A 469 6.12 19.09 18.47
N SER A 470 6.24 19.47 17.20
CA SER A 470 7.46 20.08 16.65
C SER A 470 7.70 21.49 17.21
N THR A 471 6.64 22.28 17.38
CA THR A 471 6.75 23.60 18.01
C THR A 471 7.20 23.48 19.46
N LEU A 472 6.58 22.60 20.24
CA LEU A 472 7.00 22.33 21.62
C LEU A 472 8.43 21.82 21.68
N TRP A 473 8.81 20.93 20.75
CA TRP A 473 10.19 20.43 20.64
C TRP A 473 11.19 21.57 20.45
N ASP A 474 10.95 22.44 19.48
CA ASP A 474 11.86 23.55 19.16
C ASP A 474 11.98 24.54 20.32
N MET A 475 10.91 24.76 21.08
CA MET A 475 10.91 25.67 22.24
C MET A 475 11.61 25.05 23.44
N LEU A 476 11.13 23.90 23.95
CA LEU A 476 11.64 23.30 25.18
C LEU A 476 13.11 22.86 25.06
N SER A 477 13.59 22.56 23.84
CA SER A 477 15.01 22.26 23.58
C SER A 477 15.95 23.47 23.78
N GLN A 478 15.44 24.69 23.92
CA GLN A 478 16.24 25.90 24.20
C GLN A 478 16.55 26.08 25.69
N HIS A 479 15.82 25.39 26.58
CA HIS A 479 15.95 25.59 28.02
C HIS A 479 17.28 24.99 28.53
N PRO A 480 18.10 25.75 29.30
CA PRO A 480 19.40 25.28 29.78
C PRO A 480 19.36 24.07 30.72
N GLU A 481 18.21 23.75 31.32
CA GLU A 481 18.04 22.60 32.21
C GLU A 481 17.51 21.35 31.47
N VAL A 482 17.22 21.47 30.17
CA VAL A 482 16.71 20.37 29.32
C VAL A 482 17.83 19.90 28.39
N LEU A 483 18.13 18.59 28.42
CA LEU A 483 18.97 17.96 27.41
C LEU A 483 18.07 17.28 26.37
N PRO A 484 17.93 17.83 25.15
CA PRO A 484 17.07 17.22 24.12
C PRO A 484 17.74 16.00 23.50
N CYS A 485 16.92 15.02 23.09
CA CYS A 485 17.35 13.85 22.35
C CYS A 485 18.04 14.25 21.04
N SER A 486 18.94 13.41 20.53
CA SER A 486 19.73 13.71 19.32
C SER A 486 18.88 13.93 18.06
N VAL A 487 17.66 13.38 18.05
CA VAL A 487 16.63 13.58 17.02
C VAL A 487 15.26 13.72 17.66
N LYS A 488 14.36 14.42 16.97
CA LYS A 488 12.91 14.31 17.21
C LYS A 488 12.39 13.01 16.60
N GLU A 489 11.31 12.46 17.17
CA GLU A 489 10.65 11.21 16.77
C GLU A 489 11.56 9.95 16.82
N PRO A 490 12.39 9.72 17.87
CA PRO A 490 13.16 8.48 17.96
C PRO A 490 12.24 7.24 17.95
N SER A 491 11.01 7.34 18.46
CA SER A 491 10.00 6.27 18.43
C SER A 491 10.50 4.95 19.05
N TYR A 492 11.37 5.04 20.05
CA TYR A 492 12.00 3.91 20.72
C TYR A 492 10.97 2.93 21.31
N PHE A 493 9.87 3.45 21.89
CA PHE A 493 8.86 2.62 22.56
C PHE A 493 7.68 2.17 21.68
N ALA A 494 7.70 2.41 20.38
CA ALA A 494 6.50 2.22 19.54
C ALA A 494 6.28 0.79 19.01
N VAL A 495 7.34 -0.03 18.88
CA VAL A 495 7.29 -1.32 18.16
C VAL A 495 8.28 -2.39 18.67
N ARG A 496 8.83 -2.22 19.88
CA ARG A 496 9.84 -3.15 20.42
C ARG A 496 9.21 -4.35 21.13
N ASP A 497 9.91 -5.49 21.11
CA ASP A 497 9.68 -6.55 22.08
C ASP A 497 10.13 -6.08 23.48
N LEU A 498 9.32 -6.35 24.50
CA LEU A 498 9.64 -6.06 25.91
C LEU A 498 10.97 -6.69 26.33
N ASN A 499 11.30 -7.88 25.82
CA ASN A 499 12.53 -8.61 26.13
C ASN A 499 13.79 -7.96 25.53
N LEU A 500 13.61 -7.09 24.53
CA LEU A 500 14.71 -6.37 23.87
C LEU A 500 14.88 -4.96 24.41
N LEU A 501 14.12 -4.55 25.44
CA LEU A 501 14.30 -3.24 26.04
C LEU A 501 15.61 -3.14 26.81
N SER A 502 16.39 -2.10 26.50
CA SER A 502 17.61 -1.78 27.23
C SER A 502 17.55 -0.36 27.76
N LYS A 503 17.71 -0.21 29.08
CA LYS A 503 17.80 1.12 29.71
C LYS A 503 19.03 1.87 29.21
N ASN A 504 20.16 1.17 29.09
CA ASN A 504 21.40 1.74 28.56
C ASN A 504 21.21 2.24 27.13
N GLU A 505 20.53 1.46 26.29
CA GLU A 505 20.29 1.81 24.90
C GLU A 505 19.34 3.00 24.77
N TYR A 506 18.23 3.01 25.53
CA TYR A 506 17.33 4.15 25.55
C TYR A 506 18.06 5.44 25.96
N TYR A 507 18.80 5.41 27.07
CA TYR A 507 19.54 6.59 27.52
C TYR A 507 20.68 6.96 26.57
N SER A 508 21.15 6.06 25.69
CA SER A 508 22.16 6.40 24.68
C SER A 508 21.66 7.32 23.56
N LEU A 509 20.35 7.58 23.48
CA LEU A 509 19.75 8.47 22.48
C LEU A 509 20.15 9.96 22.64
N TRP A 510 20.65 10.34 23.81
CA TRP A 510 21.05 11.71 24.13
C TRP A 510 22.53 11.98 23.84
N PRO A 511 22.87 13.20 23.40
CA PRO A 511 24.25 13.58 23.12
C PRO A 511 24.97 13.95 24.43
N TRP A 512 25.37 12.96 25.24
CA TRP A 512 25.93 13.15 26.59
C TRP A 512 27.19 14.04 26.63
N ASP A 513 27.91 14.22 25.54
CA ASP A 513 28.98 15.23 25.46
C ASP A 513 28.49 16.66 25.66
N LYS A 514 27.24 16.97 25.28
CA LYS A 514 26.59 18.26 25.48
C LYS A 514 25.97 18.42 26.86
N PHE A 515 25.99 17.36 27.70
CA PHE A 515 25.49 17.45 29.06
C PHE A 515 26.34 18.44 29.88
N THR A 516 25.63 19.28 30.64
CA THR A 516 26.20 20.21 31.61
C THR A 516 25.56 19.98 32.98
N LYS A 517 26.21 20.42 34.06
CA LYS A 517 25.64 20.33 35.42
C LYS A 517 24.33 21.12 35.61
N LYS A 518 23.94 21.96 34.64
CA LYS A 518 22.66 22.67 34.65
C LYS A 518 21.50 21.78 34.19
N ASN A 519 21.76 20.75 33.39
CA ASN A 519 20.72 19.86 32.89
C ASN A 519 20.12 19.04 34.04
N LYS A 520 18.80 19.06 34.18
CA LYS A 520 18.02 18.31 35.18
C LYS A 520 17.13 17.24 34.56
N VAL A 521 16.77 17.40 33.29
CA VAL A 521 15.88 16.48 32.57
C VAL A 521 16.41 16.13 31.19
N ILE A 522 16.04 14.95 30.69
CA ILE A 522 16.27 14.54 29.31
C ILE A 522 14.94 14.51 28.56
N PHE A 523 14.88 15.07 27.35
CA PHE A 523 13.61 15.27 26.64
C PHE A 523 13.57 14.56 25.29
N GLU A 524 12.51 13.80 25.03
CA GLU A 524 12.18 13.26 23.71
C GLU A 524 10.72 13.55 23.30
N ALA A 525 10.44 13.56 22.00
CA ALA A 525 9.09 13.78 21.48
C ALA A 525 8.81 12.86 20.29
N SER A 526 7.86 11.95 20.45
CA SER A 526 7.47 10.97 19.43
C SER A 526 5.96 10.80 19.38
N THR A 527 5.32 11.26 18.31
CA THR A 527 3.86 11.22 18.13
C THR A 527 3.29 9.82 17.95
N HIS A 528 4.14 8.82 17.70
CA HIS A 528 3.72 7.42 17.60
C HIS A 528 3.25 6.85 18.94
N TYR A 529 3.73 7.40 20.06
CA TYR A 529 3.44 6.88 21.39
C TYR A 529 1.99 7.11 21.82
N SER A 530 1.27 8.08 21.26
CA SER A 530 -0.16 8.26 21.53
C SER A 530 -1.07 7.58 20.49
N LYS A 531 -0.52 6.82 19.52
CA LYS A 531 -1.32 6.11 18.51
C LYS A 531 -1.73 4.75 19.04
N PHE A 532 -2.99 4.35 18.85
CA PHE A 532 -3.40 2.98 19.11
C PHE A 532 -2.92 2.03 17.99
N PRO A 533 -2.48 0.80 18.30
CA PRO A 533 -2.32 0.22 19.65
C PRO A 533 -0.99 0.55 20.35
N ALA A 534 -0.09 1.28 19.69
CA ALA A 534 1.25 1.61 20.20
C ALA A 534 1.26 2.33 21.56
N SER A 535 0.18 3.03 21.95
CA SER A 535 0.03 3.66 23.26
C SER A 535 0.12 2.69 24.43
N ASN A 536 -0.44 1.49 24.28
CA ASN A 536 -0.44 0.48 25.32
C ASN A 536 0.98 -0.06 25.50
N THR A 537 1.60 -0.46 24.38
CA THR A 537 2.99 -0.91 24.36
C THR A 537 3.92 0.16 24.92
N ALA A 538 3.84 1.39 24.43
CA ALA A 538 4.74 2.46 24.85
C ALA A 538 4.62 2.77 26.34
N ALA A 539 3.41 2.83 26.90
CA ALA A 539 3.21 3.06 28.33
C ALA A 539 3.86 1.95 29.19
N THR A 540 3.65 0.67 28.83
CA THR A 540 4.29 -0.46 29.53
C THR A 540 5.81 -0.41 29.44
N GLN A 541 6.36 -0.10 28.26
CA GLN A 541 7.81 -0.04 28.05
C GLN A 541 8.45 1.14 28.77
N ILE A 542 7.79 2.30 28.79
CA ILE A 542 8.22 3.47 29.56
C ILE A 542 8.22 3.13 31.05
N LYS A 543 7.17 2.47 31.57
CA LYS A 543 7.13 2.03 32.97
C LYS A 543 8.31 1.13 33.33
N ALA A 544 8.65 0.18 32.45
CA ALA A 544 9.76 -0.73 32.67
C ALA A 544 11.13 -0.03 32.70
N ILE A 545 11.35 0.97 31.84
CA ILE A 545 12.66 1.61 31.65
C ILE A 545 12.85 2.87 32.49
N ALA A 546 11.78 3.66 32.63
CA ALA A 546 11.75 4.97 33.26
C ALA A 546 10.44 5.13 34.07
N PRO A 547 10.29 4.40 35.20
CA PRO A 547 9.03 4.38 35.96
C PRO A 547 8.58 5.73 36.53
N ASN A 548 9.51 6.68 36.63
CA ASN A 548 9.26 8.04 37.12
C ASN A 548 9.14 9.07 35.99
N ALA A 549 9.13 8.65 34.72
CA ALA A 549 9.08 9.56 33.58
C ALA A 549 7.88 10.52 33.66
N LYS A 550 8.12 11.77 33.26
CA LYS A 550 7.06 12.77 33.09
C LYS A 550 6.57 12.75 31.65
N ILE A 551 5.27 12.66 31.47
CA ILE A 551 4.60 12.62 30.17
C ILE A 551 4.00 13.98 29.87
N ILE A 552 4.25 14.50 28.68
CA ILE A 552 3.53 15.66 28.14
C ILE A 552 2.65 15.18 26.99
N TYR A 553 1.35 15.42 27.09
CA TYR A 553 0.41 15.11 26.02
C TYR A 553 -0.19 16.39 25.45
N LEU A 554 0.26 16.75 24.25
CA LEU A 554 -0.15 17.96 23.55
C LEU A 554 -1.35 17.65 22.65
N VAL A 555 -2.51 18.19 22.99
CA VAL A 555 -3.76 17.97 22.24
C VAL A 555 -4.15 19.20 21.42
N ARG A 556 -5.24 19.11 20.68
CA ARG A 556 -5.80 20.20 19.88
C ARG A 556 -7.31 20.01 19.79
N ASP A 557 -8.06 21.06 19.45
CA ASP A 557 -9.40 20.95 18.88
C ASP A 557 -9.50 19.68 17.96
N PRO A 558 -10.31 18.67 18.37
CA PRO A 558 -10.30 17.36 17.72
C PRO A 558 -10.64 17.42 16.24
N ILE A 559 -11.55 18.30 15.84
CA ILE A 559 -11.97 18.47 14.44
C ILE A 559 -10.82 19.07 13.63
N LYS A 560 -10.17 20.13 14.16
CA LYS A 560 -9.02 20.74 13.49
C LYS A 560 -7.80 19.82 13.43
N ARG A 561 -7.66 18.89 14.37
CA ARG A 561 -6.64 17.84 14.32
C ARG A 561 -6.89 16.89 13.15
N LEU A 562 -8.13 16.42 12.93
CA LEU A 562 -8.50 15.58 11.79
C LEU A 562 -8.25 16.30 10.45
N GLU A 563 -8.68 17.55 10.31
CA GLU A 563 -8.42 18.36 9.11
C GLU A 563 -6.91 18.44 8.82
N SER A 564 -6.10 18.66 9.86
CA SER A 564 -4.65 18.73 9.72
C SER A 564 -4.00 17.40 9.35
N GLN A 565 -4.56 16.27 9.80
CA GLN A 565 -4.11 14.94 9.41
C GLN A 565 -4.45 14.65 7.94
N LEU A 566 -5.68 14.93 7.51
CA LEU A 566 -6.08 14.78 6.12
C LEU A 566 -5.21 15.63 5.19
N ALA A 567 -5.04 16.91 5.51
CA ALA A 567 -4.15 17.80 4.77
C ALA A 567 -2.71 17.25 4.71
N HIS A 568 -2.21 16.65 5.80
CA HIS A 568 -0.88 16.05 5.82
C HIS A 568 -0.75 14.87 4.84
N HIS A 569 -1.68 13.92 4.87
CA HIS A 569 -1.67 12.77 3.97
C HIS A 569 -1.89 13.19 2.51
N ILE A 570 -2.78 14.15 2.24
CA ILE A 570 -2.98 14.70 0.90
C ILE A 570 -1.72 15.38 0.39
N SER A 571 -1.04 16.19 1.22
CA SER A 571 0.21 16.86 0.81
C SER A 571 1.36 15.90 0.48
N ARG A 572 1.28 14.65 0.97
CA ARG A 572 2.22 13.56 0.70
C ARG A 572 1.79 12.66 -0.47
N GLY A 573 0.61 12.89 -1.04
CA GLY A 573 0.03 12.06 -2.09
C GLY A 573 -0.50 10.71 -1.59
N GLU A 574 -0.73 10.57 -0.28
CA GLU A 574 -1.22 9.34 0.35
C GLU A 574 -2.75 9.23 0.29
N LEU A 575 -3.44 10.39 0.31
CA LEU A 575 -4.89 10.50 0.16
C LEU A 575 -5.22 11.53 -0.93
N SER A 576 -6.39 11.40 -1.57
CA SER A 576 -6.91 12.41 -2.50
C SER A 576 -7.60 13.55 -1.75
N SER A 577 -7.58 14.76 -2.31
CA SER A 577 -8.43 15.88 -1.86
C SER A 577 -9.92 15.59 -1.98
N ASP A 578 -10.30 14.69 -2.90
CA ASP A 578 -11.71 14.38 -3.19
C ASP A 578 -12.36 13.49 -2.11
N LEU A 579 -11.56 12.99 -1.17
CA LEU A 579 -12.02 12.15 -0.06
C LEU A 579 -13.14 12.81 0.76
N LEU A 580 -13.16 14.15 0.83
CA LEU A 580 -14.23 14.89 1.50
C LEU A 580 -15.54 14.90 0.70
N ALA A 581 -15.49 14.85 -0.63
CA ALA A 581 -16.65 14.97 -1.50
C ALA A 581 -17.48 13.66 -1.58
N ASP A 582 -16.86 12.51 -1.38
CA ASP A 582 -17.50 11.20 -1.49
C ASP A 582 -17.72 10.47 -0.15
N ASN A 583 -17.50 11.15 0.97
CA ASN A 583 -17.64 10.64 2.35
C ASN A 583 -16.71 9.47 2.75
N ARG A 584 -15.79 8.98 1.90
CA ARG A 584 -14.91 7.84 2.22
C ARG A 584 -13.98 8.09 3.41
N TRP A 585 -13.75 9.35 3.78
CA TRP A 585 -13.00 9.68 5.01
C TRP A 585 -13.67 9.12 6.28
N LYS A 586 -14.99 8.86 6.26
CA LYS A 586 -15.75 8.27 7.38
C LYS A 586 -15.39 6.80 7.64
N GLU A 587 -14.90 6.10 6.63
CA GLU A 587 -14.44 4.70 6.73
C GLU A 587 -13.02 4.60 7.31
N ASN A 588 -12.29 5.72 7.38
CA ASN A 588 -10.93 5.74 7.89
C ASN A 588 -10.91 5.75 9.43
N THR A 589 -11.06 4.58 10.04
CA THR A 589 -11.04 4.44 11.52
C THR A 589 -9.78 5.03 12.16
N HIS A 590 -8.62 4.94 11.49
CA HIS A 590 -7.37 5.53 11.96
C HIS A 590 -7.44 7.05 12.10
N LEU A 591 -8.21 7.73 11.25
CA LEU A 591 -8.41 9.18 11.32
C LEU A 591 -9.10 9.60 12.62
N PHE A 592 -10.08 8.84 13.09
CA PHE A 592 -10.83 9.13 14.32
C PHE A 592 -10.09 8.66 15.56
N ASN A 593 -9.47 7.48 15.49
CA ASN A 593 -8.81 6.83 16.62
C ASN A 593 -7.69 7.68 17.26
N LEU A 594 -7.07 8.58 16.51
CA LEU A 594 -6.04 9.48 17.05
C LEU A 594 -6.60 10.67 17.84
N SER A 595 -7.91 10.94 17.72
CA SER A 595 -8.62 11.96 18.51
C SER A 595 -9.35 11.42 19.73
N LEU A 596 -9.35 10.10 19.96
CA LEU A 596 -9.88 9.51 21.20
C LEU A 596 -8.89 9.74 22.36
N TYR A 597 -8.69 11.01 22.70
CA TYR A 597 -7.64 11.46 23.61
C TYR A 597 -7.69 10.78 24.98
N ASN A 598 -8.87 10.53 25.56
CA ASN A 598 -8.99 9.84 26.84
C ASN A 598 -8.47 8.40 26.73
N GLN A 599 -8.98 7.64 25.76
CA GLN A 599 -8.51 6.28 25.52
C GLN A 599 -7.02 6.19 25.14
N ARG A 600 -6.46 7.20 24.47
CA ARG A 600 -5.03 7.20 24.09
C ARG A 600 -4.11 7.46 25.29
N ILE A 601 -4.56 8.22 26.29
CA ILE A 601 -3.77 8.51 27.49
C ILE A 601 -3.99 7.50 28.62
N ASP A 602 -5.08 6.73 28.58
CA ASP A 602 -5.44 5.74 29.60
C ASP A 602 -4.28 4.83 30.04
N PRO A 603 -3.55 4.17 29.12
CA PRO A 603 -2.44 3.29 29.51
C PRO A 603 -1.34 4.04 30.27
N TYR A 604 -1.10 5.31 29.96
CA TYR A 604 -0.09 6.11 30.66
C TYR A 604 -0.55 6.46 32.08
N VAL A 605 -1.84 6.78 32.26
CA VAL A 605 -2.40 7.06 33.59
C VAL A 605 -2.33 5.82 34.46
N GLU A 606 -2.67 4.64 33.91
CA GLU A 606 -2.60 3.37 34.62
C GLU A 606 -1.17 3.00 35.04
N GLN A 607 -0.20 3.15 34.13
CA GLN A 607 1.17 2.69 34.36
C GLN A 607 2.02 3.69 35.17
N LEU A 608 1.86 5.00 34.93
CA LEU A 608 2.71 6.06 35.48
C LEU A 608 2.00 6.95 36.50
N GLY A 609 0.67 6.91 36.56
CA GLY A 609 -0.14 7.75 37.43
C GLY A 609 -0.39 9.15 36.85
N LYS A 610 -1.58 9.69 37.13
CA LYS A 610 -2.04 10.99 36.62
C LYS A 610 -1.08 12.15 36.93
N ASN A 611 -0.46 12.16 38.11
CA ASN A 611 0.45 13.23 38.55
C ASN A 611 1.78 13.29 37.76
N ASN A 612 2.06 12.26 36.96
CA ASN A 612 3.19 12.23 36.03
C ASN A 612 2.80 12.61 34.60
N ILE A 613 1.60 13.16 34.40
CA ILE A 613 1.08 13.52 33.08
C ILE A 613 0.61 14.97 33.10
N LEU A 614 1.15 15.77 32.19
CA LEU A 614 0.67 17.11 31.89
C LEU A 614 -0.01 17.11 30.52
N VAL A 615 -1.25 17.58 30.47
CA VAL A 615 -1.99 17.82 29.23
C VAL A 615 -1.97 19.32 28.94
N ILE A 616 -1.63 19.68 27.71
CA ILE A 616 -1.69 21.05 27.21
C ILE A 616 -2.32 21.04 25.81
N SER A 617 -2.97 22.12 25.41
CA SER A 617 -3.49 22.27 24.06
C SER A 617 -2.57 23.09 23.15
N LEU A 618 -2.62 22.83 21.84
CA LEU A 618 -1.96 23.65 20.83
C LEU A 618 -2.49 25.09 20.88
N GLU A 619 -3.78 25.25 21.09
CA GLU A 619 -4.44 26.55 21.16
C GLU A 619 -3.89 27.40 22.32
N GLU A 620 -3.69 26.84 23.52
CA GLU A 620 -3.01 27.52 24.64
C GLU A 620 -1.57 27.89 24.28
N LEU A 621 -0.81 26.95 23.72
CA LEU A 621 0.59 27.19 23.32
C LEU A 621 0.72 28.32 22.31
N ILE A 622 -0.22 28.45 21.36
CA ILE A 622 -0.21 29.53 20.36
C ILE A 622 -0.68 30.86 20.97
N ALA A 623 -1.70 30.83 21.82
CA ALA A 623 -2.28 32.04 22.40
C ALA A 623 -1.35 32.71 23.42
N ASP A 624 -0.73 31.91 24.30
CA ASP A 624 0.21 32.38 25.30
C ASP A 624 1.28 31.30 25.60
N HIS A 625 2.30 31.26 24.74
CA HIS A 625 3.40 30.33 24.91
C HIS A 625 4.21 30.57 26.18
N LYS A 626 4.28 31.81 26.70
CA LYS A 626 5.06 32.10 27.91
C LYS A 626 4.43 31.41 29.11
N ASN A 627 3.14 31.62 29.32
CA ASN A 627 2.42 30.96 30.41
C ASN A 627 2.36 29.44 30.22
N THR A 628 2.17 28.96 28.98
CA THR A 628 2.14 27.52 28.70
C THR A 628 3.49 26.85 28.98
N LEU A 629 4.61 27.51 28.66
CA LEU A 629 5.94 26.99 28.98
C LEU A 629 6.23 27.05 30.47
N GLN A 630 5.80 28.10 31.18
CA GLN A 630 5.90 28.15 32.64
C GLN A 630 5.16 26.97 33.30
N LYS A 631 3.96 26.63 32.84
CA LYS A 631 3.23 25.44 33.33
C LYS A 631 4.02 24.14 33.12
N ILE A 632 4.74 24.03 32.00
CA ILE A 632 5.63 22.88 31.74
C ILE A 632 6.83 22.91 32.67
N GLU A 633 7.46 24.06 32.86
CA GLU A 633 8.61 24.24 33.74
C GLU A 633 8.27 23.85 35.19
N ASP A 634 7.12 24.31 35.69
CA ASP A 634 6.61 23.98 37.02
C ASP A 634 6.36 22.47 37.17
N PHE A 635 5.73 21.85 36.16
CA PHE A 635 5.48 20.41 36.14
C PHE A 635 6.76 19.56 36.11
N LEU A 636 7.82 20.07 35.47
CA LEU A 636 9.13 19.43 35.38
C LEU A 636 10.05 19.79 36.55
N CYS A 637 9.63 20.70 37.44
CA CYS A 637 10.44 21.26 38.54
C CYS A 637 11.78 21.86 38.06
N ILE A 638 11.76 22.56 36.92
CA ILE A 638 12.92 23.28 36.36
C ILE A 638 12.74 24.80 36.55
N SER A 639 13.83 25.56 36.44
CA SER A 639 13.78 27.02 36.64
C SER A 639 13.04 27.74 35.51
N THR A 640 12.35 28.85 35.81
CA THR A 640 11.72 29.68 34.77
C THR A 640 12.72 30.14 33.71
N PHE A 641 12.35 30.02 32.43
CA PHE A 641 13.14 30.52 31.31
C PHE A 641 12.35 31.48 30.42
N ASP A 642 12.82 32.73 30.29
CA ASP A 642 12.11 33.81 29.59
C ASP A 642 12.65 34.11 28.18
N ARG A 643 13.73 33.43 27.75
CA ARG A 643 14.45 33.71 26.49
C ARG A 643 14.10 32.77 25.35
N TYR A 644 12.92 32.14 25.39
CA TYR A 644 12.44 31.36 24.25
C TYR A 644 12.30 32.23 23.01
N THR A 645 12.74 31.70 21.87
CA THR A 645 12.53 32.38 20.59
C THR A 645 11.02 32.55 20.33
N PRO A 646 10.55 33.74 19.89
CA PRO A 646 9.16 33.95 19.56
C PRO A 646 8.66 32.95 18.51
N LEU A 647 7.40 32.50 18.66
CA LEU A 647 6.77 31.58 17.72
C LEU A 647 6.81 32.14 16.29
N LYS A 648 7.52 31.47 15.39
CA LYS A 648 7.37 31.70 13.95
C LYS A 648 6.03 31.10 13.51
N LYS A 649 5.12 31.92 12.99
CA LYS A 649 3.91 31.42 12.29
C LYS A 649 4.35 30.73 11.00
N SER A 650 4.72 29.46 11.06
CA SER A 650 4.93 28.64 9.88
C SER A 650 4.06 27.40 9.95
N ASN A 651 2.87 27.50 9.37
CA ASN A 651 2.15 26.33 8.92
C ASN A 651 1.54 26.64 7.54
N PRO A 652 2.36 26.85 6.49
CA PRO A 652 1.81 26.81 5.16
C PRO A 652 1.34 25.36 5.00
N ARG A 653 0.01 25.13 5.09
CA ARG A 653 -0.58 23.98 4.41
C ARG A 653 -0.03 24.10 3.00
N ARG A 654 0.89 23.21 2.61
CA ARG A 654 1.55 23.33 1.31
C ARG A 654 0.42 23.33 0.28
N MET A 655 0.44 24.26 -0.66
CA MET A 655 -0.46 24.29 -1.83
C MET A 655 -0.09 23.14 -2.78
N VAL A 656 -0.15 21.92 -2.27
CA VAL A 656 0.24 20.67 -2.92
C VAL A 656 -1.00 19.80 -2.83
N LEU A 657 -1.52 19.41 -3.99
CA LEU A 657 -2.67 18.50 -4.11
C LEU A 657 -3.94 18.98 -3.38
N GLY A 658 -4.12 20.29 -3.20
CA GLY A 658 -5.30 20.86 -2.54
C GLY A 658 -5.32 20.71 -1.01
N ALA A 659 -4.21 20.32 -0.38
CA ALA A 659 -4.12 20.13 1.07
C ALA A 659 -4.46 21.40 1.89
N ASP A 660 -4.27 22.57 1.31
CA ASP A 660 -4.64 23.87 1.90
C ASP A 660 -6.14 24.05 2.06
N LYS A 661 -6.94 23.45 1.18
CA LYS A 661 -8.40 23.58 1.11
C LYS A 661 -9.16 22.61 2.02
N VAL A 662 -8.47 21.66 2.65
CA VAL A 662 -9.09 20.62 3.49
C VAL A 662 -9.75 21.23 4.72
N THR A 663 -11.09 21.23 4.72
CA THR A 663 -11.94 21.73 5.81
C THR A 663 -13.23 20.92 5.79
N PHE A 664 -13.72 20.47 6.95
CA PHE A 664 -15.01 19.78 7.03
C PHE A 664 -16.16 20.78 6.93
N ASN A 665 -17.21 20.43 6.18
CA ASN A 665 -18.47 21.18 6.22
C ASN A 665 -19.18 20.98 7.58
N LYS A 666 -20.22 21.76 7.86
CA LYS A 666 -20.93 21.72 9.16
C LYS A 666 -21.51 20.34 9.48
N SER A 667 -22.07 19.63 8.49
CA SER A 667 -22.63 18.29 8.67
C SER A 667 -21.55 17.27 9.09
N ASP A 668 -20.40 17.32 8.43
CA ASP A 668 -19.25 16.47 8.73
C ASP A 668 -18.65 16.78 10.10
N GLN A 669 -18.60 18.05 10.50
CA GLN A 669 -18.17 18.46 11.84
C GLN A 669 -19.11 17.90 12.92
N SER A 670 -20.44 17.99 12.72
CA SER A 670 -21.41 17.42 13.67
C SER A 670 -21.32 15.89 13.75
N TYR A 671 -21.01 15.22 12.64
CA TYR A 671 -20.75 13.77 12.63
C TYR A 671 -19.51 13.42 13.47
N ILE A 672 -18.40 14.15 13.28
CA ILE A 672 -17.17 13.96 14.06
C ILE A 672 -17.42 14.22 15.55
N PHE A 673 -18.16 15.29 15.86
CA PHE A 673 -18.51 15.65 17.23
C PHE A 673 -19.22 14.49 17.92
N ARG A 674 -20.31 13.97 17.35
CA ARG A 674 -21.07 12.83 17.91
C ARG A 674 -20.22 11.58 18.13
N LEU A 675 -19.25 11.31 17.26
CA LEU A 675 -18.36 10.16 17.40
C LEU A 675 -17.36 10.30 18.56
N LEU A 676 -16.90 11.52 18.83
CA LEU A 676 -15.79 11.77 19.76
C LEU A 676 -16.25 12.34 21.11
N GLU A 677 -17.48 12.88 21.18
CA GLU A 677 -17.96 13.67 22.31
C GLU A 677 -17.78 12.97 23.66
N SER A 678 -18.19 11.70 23.76
CA SER A 678 -18.08 10.95 25.01
C SER A 678 -16.64 10.84 25.50
N ASP A 679 -15.69 10.53 24.61
CA ASP A 679 -14.28 10.41 24.96
C ASP A 679 -13.67 11.76 25.31
N ILE A 680 -13.96 12.80 24.52
CA ILE A 680 -13.42 14.14 24.72
C ILE A 680 -13.96 14.78 26.00
N ASN A 681 -15.24 14.63 26.32
CA ASN A 681 -15.82 15.16 27.55
C ASN A 681 -15.22 14.47 28.79
N GLN A 682 -15.00 13.14 28.72
CA GLN A 682 -14.27 12.42 29.76
C GLN A 682 -12.84 12.93 29.90
N PHE A 683 -12.14 13.16 28.78
CA PHE A 683 -10.78 13.69 28.77
C PHE A 683 -10.69 15.08 29.42
N ILE A 684 -11.56 16.00 29.02
CA ILE A 684 -11.62 17.37 29.55
C ILE A 684 -11.85 17.34 31.06
N LYS A 685 -12.87 16.58 31.51
CA LYS A 685 -13.18 16.42 32.93
C LYS A 685 -12.02 15.79 33.70
N ARG A 686 -11.37 14.77 33.13
CA ARG A 686 -10.27 14.06 33.79
C ARG A 686 -9.06 14.93 34.01
N PHE A 687 -8.69 15.78 33.06
CA PHE A 687 -7.49 16.62 33.16
C PHE A 687 -7.75 18.08 33.51
N SER A 688 -9.02 18.45 33.74
CA SER A 688 -9.42 19.85 33.95
C SER A 688 -8.90 20.77 32.84
N LEU A 689 -8.94 20.27 31.59
CA LEU A 689 -8.38 20.99 30.44
C LEU A 689 -9.28 22.17 30.08
N ASP A 690 -8.70 23.36 29.97
CA ASP A 690 -9.41 24.52 29.41
C ASP A 690 -9.58 24.35 27.90
N ASN A 691 -10.79 23.98 27.48
CA ASN A 691 -11.15 23.85 26.07
C ASN A 691 -11.83 25.10 25.50
N ASN A 692 -11.87 26.25 26.20
CA ASN A 692 -12.52 27.48 25.70
C ASN A 692 -11.95 27.95 24.36
N LEU A 693 -10.68 27.65 24.10
CA LEU A 693 -10.01 28.00 22.84
C LEU A 693 -10.32 27.02 21.68
N TRP A 694 -10.99 25.89 21.93
CA TRP A 694 -11.41 24.94 20.89
C TRP A 694 -12.69 25.41 20.21
N LYS A 695 -12.57 26.51 19.45
CA LYS A 695 -13.71 27.19 18.82
C LYS A 695 -14.58 26.25 17.98
N THR A 696 -13.96 25.40 17.16
CA THR A 696 -14.70 24.52 16.25
C THR A 696 -15.40 23.40 17.02
N TRP A 697 -14.78 22.87 18.06
CA TRP A 697 -15.43 21.91 18.97
C TRP A 697 -16.63 22.54 19.70
N ASN A 698 -16.43 23.71 20.33
CA ASN A 698 -17.44 24.34 21.19
C ASN A 698 -18.65 24.89 20.41
N GLU A 699 -18.49 25.24 19.14
CA GLU A 699 -19.61 25.62 18.25
C GLU A 699 -20.67 24.51 18.14
N HIS A 700 -20.32 23.24 18.31
CA HIS A 700 -21.28 22.13 18.23
C HIS A 700 -21.89 21.73 19.58
N ILE A 701 -21.32 22.22 20.69
CA ILE A 701 -21.92 22.08 22.04
C ILE A 701 -23.11 23.04 22.18
N GLN A 702 -23.00 24.25 21.62
CA GLN A 702 -24.00 25.32 21.77
C GLN A 702 -25.22 25.17 20.83
N ASN A 703 -25.19 24.21 19.89
CA ASN A 703 -26.25 23.98 18.90
C ASN A 703 -27.06 22.70 19.17
N MET A 704 -26.93 22.12 20.38
CA MET A 704 -27.81 21.10 20.95
C MET A 704 -28.59 21.71 22.12
#